data_AF-A0A497E5B3-F1
#
_entry.id   AF-A0A497E5B3-F1
#
_cell.length_a   1.000
_cell.length_b   1.000
_cell.length_c   1.000
_cell.angle_alpha   90.00
_cell.angle_beta   90.00
_cell.angle_gamma   90.00
#
_symmetry.space_group_name_H-M   'P 1'
#
loop_
_entity.id
_entity.type
_entity.pdbx_description
1 polymer ?
#
loop_
_entity_poly.entity_id
_entity_poly.type
_entity_poly.pdbx_seq_one_letter_code
_entity_poly.pdbx_strand_id
1 'polypeptide(L)'
;MSLKKFLKDFTVQGENGQIGLLFTFIILSILSVMGISFLYRMRLEQMAASNFKDGIKADYIAQAGLERAIAELRNDANEYDDLYEGWAQTIKETIKDEDSLEDEDVEKFSELQHETRYAEIEVEIFDEASKININTAGSFFGQGWIPYEINLCALEGLSKNQAEAILRYRYGKDGAPGKRGVDDDGDNVILQCDGIDNDADGEIDEENEGVDEPDEFCPDHPYGDDHPFDTVEEIRLVPGIGEETFNEIKDFITIYSYDKELDKERKPRININKASPSAISLALQRIGYPEDVANQIAVNIVDFRDEDRCPTEYQGSYGIEKTPYINEVMPHFTCSVETALEDAIEVGTKFLLDKAEKALTDRLNEKIKKDASFAIDKAKEEVLKKERSLVKKIEKIIKNYKIENLKRKSFLDIFRGKRAWAQEKEKLEIDVEMEWIELFNPYETSCSISGWQIESSCGKRKLWGKIAARSYKLLFNVVIKIGEDVTGKELLGNYTDTVILRDDQGNVVDKVTYSNHNLPWNAFEKNDPRAREFVSSLPGGSPGFRNWSWLPTVGEGKDEDDYSSFYVKDKPFVNIGEIGYIHTGKQWRTIRLQAGGDWKICDKITVFDDRITRGKININTASEQVLESLPYIDSSLARAIIMYNEKKGPFKEIGEIAELFLLEKLGYNGIDDDEDGYIDEEDEKEIIFRFLSNLITVRSNCFLIVSEGRLIREGQVVAERKIKAVLDRGAFPLKIRYYRQIY
;
A
#
# COMPACT_ATOMS: atom_id res chain seq x y z
N MET A 1 42.86 63.40 -53.81
CA MET A 1 43.28 64.49 -54.73
C MET A 1 42.70 65.79 -54.17
N SER A 2 43.53 66.80 -53.86
CA SER A 2 43.14 67.96 -53.05
C SER A 2 42.13 68.88 -53.75
N LEU A 3 40.98 69.15 -53.10
CA LEU A 3 39.90 70.05 -53.55
C LEU A 3 40.43 71.43 -54.02
N LYS A 4 41.55 71.87 -53.43
CA LYS A 4 42.25 73.12 -53.76
C LYS A 4 42.86 73.15 -55.16
N LYS A 5 43.26 72.00 -55.72
CA LYS A 5 43.87 71.91 -57.05
C LYS A 5 42.80 71.87 -58.14
N PHE A 6 41.68 71.19 -57.88
CA PHE A 6 40.52 71.14 -58.78
C PHE A 6 39.83 72.50 -58.95
N LEU A 7 39.72 73.28 -57.87
CA LEU A 7 39.14 74.64 -57.91
C LEU A 7 40.03 75.67 -58.62
N LYS A 8 41.35 75.43 -58.72
CA LYS A 8 42.30 76.38 -59.30
C LYS A 8 42.36 76.30 -60.83
N ASP A 9 42.16 75.12 -61.41
CA ASP A 9 42.17 74.94 -62.87
C ASP A 9 40.85 75.35 -63.55
N PHE A 10 39.76 75.59 -62.78
CA PHE A 10 38.46 76.03 -63.31
C PHE A 10 38.26 77.55 -63.34
N THR A 11 39.23 78.34 -62.84
CA THR A 11 39.10 79.81 -62.71
C THR A 11 39.71 80.60 -63.86
N VAL A 12 40.09 79.95 -64.96
CA VAL A 12 40.62 80.65 -66.14
C VAL A 12 39.74 80.34 -67.36
N GLN A 13 38.95 81.35 -67.74
CA GLN A 13 38.03 81.45 -68.88
C GLN A 13 36.69 80.69 -68.78
N GLY A 14 35.66 81.37 -68.25
CA GLY A 14 34.26 80.98 -68.41
C GLY A 14 33.33 82.16 -68.17
N GLU A 15 32.34 82.36 -69.03
CA GLU A 15 31.31 83.40 -68.90
C GLU A 15 30.61 83.29 -67.53
N ASN A 16 30.28 84.42 -66.91
CA ASN A 16 29.75 84.53 -65.52
C ASN A 16 28.52 83.64 -65.22
N GLY A 17 27.82 83.09 -66.22
CA GLY A 17 26.73 82.12 -66.06
C GLY A 17 27.17 80.67 -65.74
N GLN A 18 28.38 80.25 -66.11
CA GLN A 18 28.83 78.85 -65.96
C GLN A 18 29.20 78.48 -64.52
N ILE A 19 29.76 79.42 -63.74
CA ILE A 19 30.10 79.21 -62.32
C ILE A 19 28.84 79.09 -61.46
N GLY A 20 27.82 79.92 -61.73
CA GLY A 20 26.51 79.83 -61.07
C GLY A 20 25.83 78.48 -61.35
N LEU A 21 25.90 78.01 -62.59
CA LEU A 21 25.39 76.70 -63.01
C LEU A 21 26.06 75.54 -62.24
N LEU A 22 27.39 75.60 -62.08
CA LEU A 22 28.16 74.59 -61.36
C LEU A 22 27.79 74.54 -59.86
N PHE A 23 27.62 75.70 -59.22
CA PHE A 23 27.15 75.79 -57.84
C PHE A 23 25.73 75.24 -57.68
N THR A 24 24.81 75.53 -58.61
CA THR A 24 23.47 74.95 -58.60
C THR A 24 23.49 73.44 -58.74
N PHE A 25 24.36 72.87 -59.59
CA PHE A 25 24.50 71.43 -59.71
C PHE A 25 25.07 70.78 -58.44
N ILE A 26 26.08 71.39 -57.80
CA ILE A 26 26.63 70.89 -56.54
C ILE A 26 25.56 70.91 -55.43
N ILE A 27 24.81 72.00 -55.30
CA ILE A 27 23.72 72.12 -54.32
C ILE A 27 22.61 71.11 -54.61
N LEU A 28 22.22 70.94 -55.89
CA LEU A 28 21.24 69.92 -56.31
C LEU A 28 21.72 68.49 -56.04
N SER A 29 23.01 68.20 -56.24
CA SER A 29 23.59 66.90 -55.92
C SER A 29 23.57 66.64 -54.42
N ILE A 30 23.92 67.63 -53.59
CA ILE A 30 23.87 67.51 -52.12
C ILE A 30 22.42 67.31 -51.65
N LEU A 31 21.47 68.10 -52.16
CA LEU A 31 20.04 67.96 -51.84
C LEU A 31 19.48 66.60 -52.28
N SER A 32 19.89 66.12 -53.46
CA SER A 32 19.50 64.79 -53.95
C SER A 32 20.02 63.67 -53.05
N VAL A 33 21.30 63.73 -52.65
CA VAL A 33 21.91 62.75 -51.75
C VAL A 33 21.24 62.78 -50.37
N MET A 34 20.96 63.97 -49.82
CA MET A 34 20.21 64.12 -48.57
C MET A 34 18.79 63.57 -48.67
N GLY A 35 18.08 63.85 -49.77
CA GLY A 35 16.73 63.33 -50.01
C GLY A 35 16.71 61.80 -50.10
N ILE A 36 17.66 61.20 -50.83
CA ILE A 36 17.80 59.74 -50.93
C ILE A 36 18.14 59.12 -49.56
N SER A 37 19.06 59.74 -48.80
CA SER A 37 19.42 59.27 -47.45
C SER A 37 18.22 59.32 -46.49
N PHE A 38 17.41 60.38 -46.55
CA PHE A 38 16.18 60.50 -45.77
C PHE A 38 15.15 59.42 -46.14
N LEU A 39 14.92 59.20 -47.44
CA LEU A 39 14.00 58.15 -47.92
C LEU A 39 14.46 56.75 -47.50
N TYR A 40 15.76 56.48 -47.56
CA TYR A 40 16.32 55.21 -47.10
C TYR A 40 16.10 55.02 -45.59
N ARG A 41 16.35 56.08 -44.80
CA ARG A 41 16.12 56.06 -43.34
C ARG A 41 14.65 55.87 -43.00
N MET A 42 13.73 56.56 -43.72
CA MET A 42 12.29 56.34 -43.58
C MET A 42 11.88 54.89 -43.88
N ARG A 43 12.41 54.29 -44.95
CA ARG A 43 12.13 52.89 -45.26
C ARG A 43 12.65 51.95 -44.18
N LEU A 44 13.86 52.16 -43.66
CA LEU A 44 14.38 51.35 -42.55
C LEU A 44 13.52 51.46 -41.29
N GLU A 45 13.10 52.67 -40.91
CA GLU A 45 12.20 52.88 -39.77
C GLU A 45 10.82 52.24 -40.00
N GLN A 46 10.28 52.33 -41.21
CA GLN A 46 9.03 51.63 -41.58
C GLN A 46 9.17 50.11 -41.48
N MET A 47 10.29 49.53 -41.95
CA MET A 47 10.56 48.10 -41.84
C MET A 47 10.73 47.69 -40.37
N ALA A 48 11.45 48.47 -39.56
CA ALA A 48 11.61 48.21 -38.13
C ALA A 48 10.27 48.27 -37.38
N ALA A 49 9.42 49.26 -37.68
CA ALA A 49 8.09 49.37 -37.10
C ALA A 49 7.17 48.22 -37.54
N SER A 50 7.24 47.79 -38.79
CA SER A 50 6.50 46.61 -39.27
C SER A 50 6.95 45.34 -38.58
N ASN A 51 8.26 45.08 -38.49
CA ASN A 51 8.81 43.91 -37.82
C ASN A 51 8.46 43.90 -36.32
N PHE A 52 8.48 45.07 -35.67
CA PHE A 52 8.04 45.20 -34.29
C PHE A 52 6.54 44.87 -34.14
N LYS A 53 5.68 45.42 -35.01
CA LYS A 53 4.24 45.10 -35.02
C LYS A 53 4.01 43.61 -35.22
N ASP A 54 4.74 43.00 -36.13
CA ASP A 54 4.62 41.58 -36.47
C ASP A 54 5.11 40.70 -35.31
N GLY A 55 6.19 41.08 -34.63
CA GLY A 55 6.67 40.42 -33.42
C GLY A 55 5.69 40.53 -32.24
N ILE A 56 5.00 41.66 -32.07
CA ILE A 56 3.95 41.81 -31.06
C ILE A 56 2.73 40.97 -31.42
N LYS A 57 2.33 40.93 -32.71
CA LYS A 57 1.26 40.03 -33.17
C LYS A 57 1.60 38.56 -32.86
N ALA A 58 2.80 38.12 -33.20
CA ALA A 58 3.28 36.76 -32.90
C ALA A 58 3.25 36.46 -31.40
N ASP A 59 3.59 37.43 -30.55
CA ASP A 59 3.51 37.28 -29.08
C ASP A 59 2.07 37.05 -28.60
N TYR A 60 1.12 37.86 -29.07
CA TYR A 60 -0.30 37.66 -28.75
C TYR A 60 -0.85 36.33 -29.26
N ILE A 61 -0.38 35.87 -30.42
CA ILE A 61 -0.73 34.56 -30.97
C ILE A 61 -0.20 33.43 -30.08
N ALA A 62 1.05 33.52 -29.60
CA ALA A 62 1.61 32.57 -28.64
C ALA A 62 0.87 32.61 -27.29
N GLN A 63 0.45 33.79 -26.81
CA GLN A 63 -0.39 33.90 -25.61
C GLN A 63 -1.76 33.25 -25.82
N ALA A 64 -2.36 33.37 -27.00
CA ALA A 64 -3.60 32.69 -27.34
C ALA A 64 -3.43 31.15 -27.34
N GLY A 65 -2.28 30.65 -27.80
CA GLY A 65 -1.95 29.23 -27.70
C GLY A 65 -1.80 28.73 -26.26
N LEU A 66 -1.20 29.54 -25.37
CA LEU A 66 -1.18 29.25 -23.93
C LEU A 66 -2.59 29.14 -23.33
N GLU A 67 -3.47 30.10 -23.63
CA GLU A 67 -4.89 30.05 -23.18
C GLU A 67 -5.65 28.86 -23.78
N ARG A 68 -5.34 28.49 -25.02
CA ARG A 68 -5.90 27.30 -25.67
C ARG A 68 -5.51 26.01 -24.95
N ALA A 69 -4.25 25.89 -24.50
CA ALA A 69 -3.78 24.76 -23.71
C ALA A 69 -4.39 24.74 -22.29
N ILE A 70 -4.51 25.90 -21.64
CA ILE A 70 -5.21 26.01 -20.35
C ILE A 70 -6.66 25.54 -20.48
N ALA A 71 -7.34 25.91 -21.57
CA ALA A 71 -8.70 25.44 -21.84
C ALA A 71 -8.78 23.93 -22.05
N GLU A 72 -7.81 23.32 -22.74
CA GLU A 72 -7.74 21.88 -22.95
C GLU A 72 -7.59 21.13 -21.62
N LEU A 73 -6.57 21.50 -20.82
CA LEU A 73 -6.31 20.89 -19.51
C LEU A 73 -7.43 21.13 -18.49
N ARG A 74 -8.18 22.23 -18.62
CA ARG A 74 -9.34 22.50 -17.77
C ARG A 74 -10.55 21.64 -18.14
N ASN A 75 -10.71 21.33 -19.42
CA ASN A 75 -11.79 20.50 -19.92
C ASN A 75 -11.49 19.00 -19.74
N ASP A 76 -10.22 18.64 -19.54
CA ASP A 76 -9.87 17.29 -19.12
C ASP A 76 -10.42 16.97 -17.72
N ALA A 77 -11.34 16.02 -17.71
CA ALA A 77 -12.05 15.55 -16.52
C ALA A 77 -11.78 14.07 -16.23
N ASN A 78 -10.89 13.42 -16.99
CA ASN A 78 -10.56 12.01 -16.83
C ASN A 78 -9.92 11.76 -15.46
N GLU A 79 -9.96 10.52 -14.98
CA GLU A 79 -9.38 10.15 -13.67
C GLU A 79 -7.86 10.02 -13.71
N TYR A 80 -7.28 9.86 -14.90
CA TYR A 80 -5.86 9.67 -15.19
C TYR A 80 -5.37 10.68 -16.23
N ASP A 81 -4.05 10.72 -16.48
CA ASP A 81 -3.46 11.41 -17.63
C ASP A 81 -2.58 10.47 -18.45
N ASP A 82 -2.69 10.49 -19.78
CA ASP A 82 -1.92 9.63 -20.69
C ASP A 82 -1.53 10.30 -22.03
N LEU A 83 -0.59 9.69 -22.77
CA LEU A 83 -0.03 10.25 -24.01
C LEU A 83 -0.97 10.23 -25.24
N TYR A 84 -2.10 9.53 -25.17
CA TYR A 84 -3.11 9.42 -26.23
C TYR A 84 -4.27 10.42 -26.06
N GLU A 85 -4.27 11.22 -24.99
CA GLU A 85 -5.28 12.24 -24.77
C GLU A 85 -5.14 13.47 -25.67
N GLY A 86 -6.23 14.25 -25.78
CA GLY A 86 -6.25 15.45 -26.61
C GLY A 86 -5.20 16.50 -26.23
N TRP A 87 -4.87 16.62 -24.95
CA TRP A 87 -3.85 17.55 -24.46
C TRP A 87 -2.43 17.13 -24.86
N ALA A 88 -2.14 15.84 -24.96
CA ALA A 88 -0.81 15.31 -25.27
C ALA A 88 -0.49 15.38 -26.78
N GLN A 89 -1.50 15.58 -27.63
CA GLN A 89 -1.30 15.79 -29.06
C GLN A 89 -0.90 17.24 -29.37
N THR A 90 -0.01 17.44 -30.34
CA THR A 90 0.36 18.78 -30.79
C THR A 90 -0.86 19.52 -31.35
N ILE A 91 -1.22 20.65 -30.73
CA ILE A 91 -2.33 21.50 -31.16
C ILE A 91 -1.82 22.44 -32.25
N LYS A 92 -2.36 22.33 -33.46
CA LYS A 92 -2.05 23.22 -34.59
C LYS A 92 -3.30 23.92 -35.08
N GLU A 93 -3.32 25.24 -34.98
CA GLU A 93 -4.45 26.07 -35.42
C GLU A 93 -3.98 27.17 -36.37
N THR A 94 -4.76 27.41 -37.44
CA THR A 94 -4.48 28.47 -38.41
C THR A 94 -5.53 29.57 -38.28
N ILE A 95 -5.10 30.78 -37.95
CA ILE A 95 -5.95 31.97 -37.86
C ILE A 95 -5.77 32.76 -39.15
N LYS A 96 -6.84 32.87 -39.95
CA LYS A 96 -6.85 33.74 -41.13
C LYS A 96 -7.08 35.18 -40.68
N ASP A 97 -6.34 36.13 -41.24
CA ASP A 97 -6.57 37.56 -41.00
C ASP A 97 -7.97 37.93 -41.58
N GLU A 98 -8.96 38.13 -40.69
CA GLU A 98 -10.31 38.61 -41.05
C GLU A 98 -10.34 40.11 -41.42
N ASP A 99 -9.23 40.83 -41.31
CA ASP A 99 -9.03 42.21 -41.82
C ASP A 99 -9.10 42.31 -43.37
N SER A 100 -9.70 41.31 -44.03
CA SER A 100 -10.11 41.33 -45.44
C SER A 100 -11.62 41.56 -45.63
N LEU A 101 -12.34 41.97 -44.57
CA LEU A 101 -13.72 42.48 -44.70
C LEU A 101 -13.71 43.98 -45.08
N GLU A 102 -14.04 44.20 -46.36
CA GLU A 102 -14.75 45.37 -46.91
C GLU A 102 -14.03 46.74 -46.87
N ASP A 103 -13.10 46.94 -47.81
CA ASP A 103 -13.10 48.20 -48.59
C ASP A 103 -13.85 47.92 -49.90
N GLU A 104 -15.17 48.15 -49.92
CA GLU A 104 -16.07 47.97 -51.08
C GLU A 104 -15.74 48.89 -52.29
N ASP A 105 -14.68 49.71 -52.25
CA ASP A 105 -14.37 50.71 -53.27
C ASP A 105 -13.04 50.52 -54.03
N VAL A 106 -12.39 49.35 -53.94
CA VAL A 106 -11.19 49.05 -54.75
C VAL A 106 -11.37 47.81 -55.63
N GLU A 107 -12.57 47.58 -56.17
CA GLU A 107 -12.74 46.76 -57.37
C GLU A 107 -12.44 47.58 -58.63
N LYS A 108 -11.15 47.78 -58.92
CA LYS A 108 -10.58 47.83 -60.27
C LYS A 108 -9.10 48.20 -60.16
N PHE A 109 -8.27 47.33 -60.73
CA PHE A 109 -6.80 47.39 -60.82
C PHE A 109 -6.02 46.70 -59.69
N SER A 110 -6.11 45.37 -59.61
CA SER A 110 -4.90 44.54 -59.55
C SER A 110 -5.23 43.06 -59.82
N GLU A 111 -4.81 42.51 -60.96
CA GLU A 111 -4.51 41.08 -61.13
C GLU A 111 -3.13 40.80 -60.50
N LEU A 112 -2.98 41.10 -59.21
CA LEU A 112 -1.79 40.77 -58.42
C LEU A 112 -2.25 39.87 -57.28
N GLN A 113 -1.49 38.80 -57.06
CA GLN A 113 -1.69 37.76 -56.07
C GLN A 113 -2.31 38.32 -54.79
N HIS A 114 -3.47 37.78 -54.37
CA HIS A 114 -3.92 37.97 -53.00
C HIS A 114 -2.78 37.55 -52.07
N GLU A 115 -2.16 38.50 -51.37
CA GLU A 115 -1.15 38.21 -50.36
C GLU A 115 -1.79 37.30 -49.31
N THR A 116 -1.44 36.01 -49.32
CA THR A 116 -1.88 35.06 -48.29
C THR A 116 -1.19 35.43 -46.98
N ARG A 117 -1.96 36.02 -46.08
CA ARG A 117 -1.56 36.34 -44.71
C ARG A 117 -2.37 35.51 -43.74
N TYR A 118 -1.68 34.76 -42.88
CA TYR A 118 -2.30 33.98 -41.83
C TYR A 118 -1.32 33.81 -40.67
N ALA A 119 -1.87 33.51 -39.51
CA ALA A 119 -1.13 33.15 -38.32
C ALA A 119 -1.28 31.65 -38.06
N GLU A 120 -0.22 31.03 -37.54
CA GLU A 120 -0.23 29.67 -37.06
C GLU A 120 0.09 29.65 -35.57
N ILE A 121 -0.66 28.86 -34.82
CA ILE A 121 -0.40 28.50 -33.44
C ILE A 121 0.02 27.04 -33.43
N GLU A 122 1.15 26.74 -32.78
CA GLU A 122 1.60 25.39 -32.47
C GLU A 122 1.78 25.29 -30.95
N VAL A 123 1.10 24.34 -30.30
CA VAL A 123 1.19 24.13 -28.85
C VAL A 123 1.51 22.68 -28.54
N GLU A 124 2.49 22.49 -27.67
CA GLU A 124 2.88 21.20 -27.11
C GLU A 124 2.72 21.26 -25.59
N ILE A 125 2.17 20.19 -25.02
CA ILE A 125 1.95 20.06 -23.58
C ILE A 125 2.66 18.79 -23.13
N PHE A 126 3.47 18.91 -22.08
CA PHE A 126 4.23 17.82 -21.49
C PHE A 126 3.83 17.65 -20.04
N ASP A 127 3.67 16.40 -19.63
CA ASP A 127 3.43 16.04 -18.25
C ASP A 127 4.73 16.21 -17.43
N GLU A 128 4.67 16.95 -16.33
CA GLU A 128 5.83 17.10 -15.44
C GLU A 128 5.98 15.93 -14.46
N ALA A 129 4.91 15.19 -14.14
CA ALA A 129 5.01 13.96 -13.34
C ALA A 129 5.59 12.78 -14.13
N SER A 130 5.78 12.90 -15.45
CA SER A 130 6.49 11.90 -16.25
C SER A 130 8.03 11.95 -16.07
N LYS A 131 8.52 12.81 -15.17
CA LYS A 131 9.94 13.14 -14.95
C LYS A 131 10.28 13.02 -13.46
N ILE A 132 11.56 12.83 -13.18
CA ILE A 132 12.08 12.74 -11.81
C ILE A 132 12.19 14.13 -11.20
N ASN A 133 11.60 14.32 -10.02
CA ASN A 133 11.66 15.60 -9.32
C ASN A 133 12.98 15.75 -8.56
N ILE A 134 13.83 16.65 -9.01
CA ILE A 134 15.16 16.89 -8.45
C ILE A 134 15.14 17.71 -7.16
N ASN A 135 13.97 17.99 -6.57
CA ASN A 135 13.86 18.49 -5.19
C ASN A 135 13.36 17.41 -4.23
N THR A 136 13.05 16.20 -4.71
CA THR A 136 12.58 15.11 -3.84
C THR A 136 13.43 13.86 -3.99
N ALA A 137 13.76 13.47 -5.22
CA ALA A 137 14.42 12.19 -5.51
C ALA A 137 15.81 12.07 -4.88
N GLY A 138 16.10 10.92 -4.28
CA GLY A 138 17.35 10.57 -3.61
C GLY A 138 18.30 9.80 -4.53
N SER A 139 19.05 8.87 -3.94
CA SER A 139 20.06 8.04 -4.64
C SER A 139 20.07 6.57 -4.22
N PHE A 140 19.12 6.17 -3.36
CA PHE A 140 18.99 4.83 -2.80
C PHE A 140 17.53 4.39 -2.85
N PHE A 141 17.33 3.08 -2.72
CA PHE A 141 16.02 2.48 -2.56
C PHE A 141 15.87 2.11 -1.09
N GLY A 142 14.71 2.41 -0.48
CA GLY A 142 14.33 1.98 0.85
C GLY A 142 13.09 1.09 0.76
N GLN A 143 12.11 1.31 1.64
CA GLN A 143 10.91 0.47 1.80
C GLN A 143 9.70 0.90 0.93
N GLY A 144 9.90 1.83 -0.01
CA GLY A 144 8.87 2.47 -0.82
C GLY A 144 8.00 3.44 -0.03
N TRP A 145 8.57 4.12 0.97
CA TRP A 145 7.85 5.03 1.86
C TRP A 145 7.52 6.35 1.16
N ILE A 146 8.55 7.11 0.74
CA ILE A 146 8.42 8.45 0.15
C ILE A 146 9.18 8.59 -1.17
N PRO A 147 8.83 9.55 -2.05
CA PRO A 147 9.54 9.81 -3.31
C PRO A 147 11.02 10.18 -3.21
N TYR A 148 11.58 10.32 -2.01
CA TYR A 148 13.02 10.33 -1.79
C TYR A 148 13.69 9.04 -2.27
N GLU A 149 12.98 7.92 -2.26
CA GLU A 149 13.52 6.63 -2.71
C GLU A 149 13.53 6.44 -4.24
N ILE A 150 13.18 7.49 -5.01
CA ILE A 150 13.34 7.48 -6.46
C ILE A 150 14.81 7.76 -6.78
N ASN A 151 15.46 6.84 -7.48
CA ASN A 151 16.91 6.84 -7.63
C ASN A 151 17.38 7.68 -8.83
N LEU A 152 17.99 8.83 -8.56
CA LEU A 152 18.59 9.68 -9.60
C LEU A 152 19.73 9.02 -10.37
N CYS A 153 20.42 8.04 -9.77
CA CYS A 153 21.52 7.34 -10.43
C CYS A 153 21.05 6.43 -11.58
N ALA A 154 19.76 6.15 -11.69
CA ALA A 154 19.19 5.37 -12.79
C ALA A 154 19.17 6.15 -14.12
N LEU A 155 19.28 7.47 -14.08
CA LEU A 155 19.31 8.28 -15.30
C LEU A 155 20.63 8.06 -16.06
N GLU A 156 20.54 7.52 -17.27
CA GLU A 156 21.60 7.61 -18.26
C GLU A 156 22.11 9.07 -18.40
N GLY A 157 23.42 9.26 -18.34
CA GLY A 157 24.06 10.58 -18.36
C GLY A 157 24.46 11.10 -16.97
N LEU A 158 23.94 10.53 -15.88
CA LEU A 158 24.36 10.85 -14.51
C LEU A 158 25.21 9.75 -13.89
N SER A 159 26.39 10.13 -13.41
CA SER A 159 27.20 9.28 -12.53
C SER A 159 26.74 9.40 -11.08
N LYS A 160 27.04 8.38 -10.26
CA LYS A 160 26.77 8.40 -8.81
C LYS A 160 27.30 9.67 -8.13
N ASN A 161 28.51 10.11 -8.48
CA ASN A 161 29.10 11.32 -7.93
C ASN A 161 28.32 12.60 -8.30
N GLN A 162 27.73 12.65 -9.50
CA GLN A 162 26.89 13.79 -9.91
C GLN A 162 25.54 13.75 -9.20
N ALA A 163 24.92 12.58 -9.02
CA ALA A 163 23.70 12.43 -8.23
C ALA A 163 23.91 12.87 -6.77
N GLU A 164 24.98 12.40 -6.12
CA GLU A 164 25.36 12.87 -4.78
C GLU A 164 25.65 14.38 -4.75
N ALA A 165 26.22 14.95 -5.81
CA ALA A 165 26.46 16.38 -5.89
C ALA A 165 25.15 17.18 -6.03
N ILE A 166 24.12 16.63 -6.68
CA ILE A 166 22.77 17.23 -6.71
C ILE A 166 22.20 17.27 -5.30
N LEU A 167 22.26 16.17 -4.55
CA LEU A 167 21.77 16.11 -3.16
C LEU A 167 22.52 17.11 -2.26
N ARG A 168 23.85 17.10 -2.30
CA ARG A 168 24.66 18.07 -1.53
C ARG A 168 24.41 19.52 -1.93
N TYR A 169 24.04 19.78 -3.19
CA TYR A 169 23.66 21.13 -3.60
C TYR A 169 22.35 21.56 -2.94
N ARG A 170 21.35 20.66 -2.83
CA ARG A 170 20.08 20.93 -2.13
C ARG A 170 20.29 21.24 -0.66
N TYR A 171 21.20 20.52 -0.01
CA TYR A 171 21.46 20.61 1.43
C TYR A 171 22.51 21.67 1.81
N GLY A 172 22.81 22.61 0.91
CA GLY A 172 23.74 23.69 1.23
C GLY A 172 25.16 23.24 1.55
N LYS A 173 25.82 23.93 2.48
CA LYS A 173 27.23 23.71 2.83
C LYS A 173 27.41 22.73 3.97
N ASP A 174 26.42 22.61 4.84
CA ASP A 174 26.49 21.65 5.94
C ASP A 174 26.23 20.21 5.46
N GLY A 175 25.57 20.08 4.30
CA GLY A 175 25.37 18.83 3.59
C GLY A 175 24.30 17.94 4.22
N ALA A 176 23.45 18.49 5.08
CA ALA A 176 22.30 17.85 5.69
C ALA A 176 21.01 18.57 5.28
N PRO A 177 19.89 17.86 5.09
CA PRO A 177 18.60 18.51 4.94
C PRO A 177 18.30 19.33 6.20
N GLY A 178 17.68 20.49 6.04
CA GLY A 178 17.35 21.37 7.15
C GLY A 178 18.57 22.02 7.80
N LYS A 179 18.64 21.95 9.14
CA LYS A 179 19.80 22.41 9.92
C LYS A 179 20.54 21.21 10.47
N ARG A 180 21.78 21.03 10.03
CA ARG A 180 22.62 19.90 10.47
C ARG A 180 22.58 19.63 11.98
N GLY A 181 22.17 18.43 12.35
CA GLY A 181 22.05 17.90 13.70
C GLY A 181 20.87 18.47 14.50
N VAL A 182 19.83 18.98 13.84
CA VAL A 182 18.65 19.56 14.48
C VAL A 182 17.39 18.95 13.88
N ASP A 183 16.65 18.22 14.72
CA ASP A 183 15.24 17.83 14.49
C ASP A 183 14.38 19.08 14.25
N ASP A 184 14.21 19.45 12.98
CA ASP A 184 13.63 20.74 12.56
C ASP A 184 12.10 20.78 12.69
N ASP A 185 11.41 19.63 12.62
CA ASP A 185 9.96 19.50 12.73
C ASP A 185 9.47 18.86 14.05
N GLY A 186 10.39 18.32 14.85
CA GLY A 186 10.19 17.87 16.22
C GLY A 186 9.69 16.43 16.34
N ASP A 187 9.92 15.58 15.34
CA ASP A 187 9.31 14.26 15.22
C ASP A 187 10.24 13.09 15.52
N ASN A 188 11.54 13.32 15.77
CA ASN A 188 12.53 12.28 16.12
C ASN A 188 12.06 11.32 17.23
N VAL A 189 11.28 11.81 18.19
CA VAL A 189 10.75 10.96 19.27
C VAL A 189 9.82 9.86 18.75
N ILE A 190 9.12 10.14 17.66
CA ILE A 190 8.21 9.23 16.96
C ILE A 190 9.02 8.35 16.02
N LEU A 191 9.86 8.93 15.16
CA LEU A 191 10.53 8.22 14.07
C LEU A 191 11.51 7.14 14.57
N GLN A 192 12.29 7.41 15.63
CA GLN A 192 13.22 6.45 16.27
C GLN A 192 12.58 5.13 16.78
N CYS A 193 11.26 4.98 16.66
CA CYS A 193 10.53 3.82 17.16
C CYS A 193 9.25 3.52 16.36
N ASP A 194 9.08 4.03 15.14
CA ASP A 194 7.89 3.77 14.33
C ASP A 194 8.00 2.52 13.44
N GLY A 195 9.18 1.90 13.36
CA GLY A 195 9.45 0.68 12.62
C GLY A 195 9.55 0.87 11.10
N ILE A 196 9.80 2.10 10.64
CA ILE A 196 10.09 2.48 9.26
C ILE A 196 11.57 2.83 9.16
N ASP A 197 12.18 2.67 7.97
CA ASP A 197 13.52 3.17 7.65
C ASP A 197 13.34 4.52 6.93
N ASN A 198 13.49 5.62 7.68
CA ASN A 198 13.00 6.93 7.25
C ASN A 198 13.93 7.65 6.26
N ASP A 199 15.24 7.41 6.37
CA ASP A 199 16.26 7.97 5.49
C ASP A 199 16.72 7.00 4.39
N ALA A 200 16.20 5.77 4.39
CA ALA A 200 16.54 4.70 3.47
C ALA A 200 18.02 4.28 3.53
N ASP A 201 18.63 4.31 4.71
CA ASP A 201 20.01 3.90 4.94
C ASP A 201 20.17 2.39 5.23
N GLY A 202 19.04 1.71 5.52
CA GLY A 202 18.93 0.28 5.78
C GLY A 202 18.94 -0.12 7.25
N GLU A 203 19.07 0.82 8.17
CA GLU A 203 18.79 0.65 9.60
C GLU A 203 17.33 1.09 9.90
N ILE A 204 16.73 0.55 10.96
CA ILE A 204 15.33 0.84 11.36
C ILE A 204 15.38 1.21 12.85
N ASP A 205 14.65 2.25 13.26
CA ASP A 205 14.49 2.69 14.66
C ASP A 205 15.84 3.15 15.31
N GLU A 206 16.45 4.20 14.77
CA GLU A 206 17.71 4.81 15.26
C GLU A 206 17.51 5.96 16.28
N GLU A 207 18.47 6.19 17.19
CA GLU A 207 18.38 7.25 18.23
C GLU A 207 18.18 8.68 17.66
N ASN A 208 18.53 8.91 16.40
CA ASN A 208 18.41 10.21 15.73
C ASN A 208 17.74 10.11 14.34
N GLU A 209 16.82 9.16 14.14
CA GLU A 209 16.09 8.93 12.89
C GLU A 209 15.09 10.03 12.51
N GLY A 210 14.89 11.04 13.34
CA GLY A 210 14.23 12.30 12.94
C GLY A 210 15.19 13.48 13.01
N VAL A 211 16.46 13.28 12.67
CA VAL A 211 17.46 14.33 12.61
C VAL A 211 18.19 14.25 11.29
N ASP A 212 18.25 15.35 10.55
CA ASP A 212 18.86 15.40 9.21
C ASP A 212 18.16 14.44 8.22
N GLU A 213 16.84 14.25 8.38
CA GLU A 213 15.99 13.37 7.55
C GLU A 213 15.54 13.99 6.22
N PRO A 214 15.18 13.18 5.21
CA PRO A 214 14.73 13.69 3.91
C PRO A 214 13.52 14.63 3.96
N ASP A 215 12.64 14.50 4.96
CA ASP A 215 11.45 15.32 5.13
C ASP A 215 11.71 16.68 5.82
N GLU A 216 12.82 16.83 6.53
CA GLU A 216 13.31 18.14 6.99
C GLU A 216 13.59 19.10 5.81
N PHE A 217 13.95 18.55 4.65
CA PHE A 217 14.11 19.32 3.43
C PHE A 217 12.75 19.78 2.89
N CYS A 218 12.41 21.04 3.17
CA CYS A 218 11.16 21.66 2.76
C CYS A 218 11.35 22.66 1.60
N PRO A 219 11.13 22.32 0.31
CA PRO A 219 11.45 23.22 -0.79
C PRO A 219 10.68 24.56 -0.78
N ASP A 220 9.48 24.59 -0.20
CA ASP A 220 8.68 25.82 -0.11
C ASP A 220 9.10 26.72 1.07
N HIS A 221 9.73 26.13 2.08
CA HIS A 221 10.14 26.78 3.32
C HIS A 221 11.47 26.18 3.80
N PRO A 222 12.58 26.43 3.07
CA PRO A 222 13.86 25.81 3.39
C PRO A 222 14.34 26.23 4.78
N TYR A 223 14.88 25.26 5.52
CA TYR A 223 15.56 25.51 6.80
C TYR A 223 17.06 25.62 6.58
N GLY A 224 17.78 26.06 7.62
CA GLY A 224 19.25 26.14 7.58
C GLY A 224 19.84 26.87 6.37
N ASP A 225 20.72 26.19 5.64
CA ASP A 225 21.31 26.66 4.39
C ASP A 225 20.88 25.85 3.15
N ASP A 226 19.75 25.15 3.27
CA ASP A 226 19.07 24.46 2.18
C ASP A 226 18.84 25.39 0.98
N HIS A 227 19.01 24.82 -0.20
CA HIS A 227 18.95 25.47 -1.48
C HIS A 227 18.15 24.59 -2.48
N PRO A 228 16.81 24.61 -2.39
CA PRO A 228 15.98 23.96 -3.40
C PRO A 228 16.21 24.57 -4.78
N PHE A 229 16.09 23.74 -5.82
CA PHE A 229 16.13 24.20 -7.20
C PHE A 229 14.87 25.00 -7.52
N ASP A 230 15.03 26.27 -7.89
CA ASP A 230 13.94 27.15 -8.33
C ASP A 230 13.67 26.98 -9.83
N THR A 231 14.68 26.52 -10.57
CA THR A 231 14.60 26.18 -12.00
C THR A 231 15.40 24.92 -12.32
N VAL A 232 14.95 24.14 -13.30
CA VAL A 232 15.68 22.95 -13.76
C VAL A 232 17.06 23.34 -14.32
N GLU A 233 17.17 24.54 -14.89
CA GLU A 233 18.40 25.11 -15.43
C GLU A 233 19.54 25.28 -14.41
N GLU A 234 19.24 25.42 -13.12
CA GLU A 234 20.21 25.60 -12.03
C GLU A 234 21.05 24.37 -11.76
N ILE A 235 20.63 23.19 -12.23
CA ILE A 235 21.42 21.97 -12.10
C ILE A 235 22.83 22.10 -12.72
N ARG A 236 23.04 23.03 -13.64
CA ARG A 236 24.35 23.38 -14.22
C ARG A 236 25.31 24.07 -13.25
N LEU A 237 24.81 24.53 -12.11
CA LEU A 237 25.62 25.09 -11.03
C LEU A 237 26.18 23.97 -10.13
N VAL A 238 25.63 22.76 -10.22
CA VAL A 238 26.09 21.60 -9.46
C VAL A 238 27.49 21.19 -9.94
N PRO A 239 28.45 20.98 -9.02
CA PRO A 239 29.78 20.50 -9.38
C PRO A 239 29.73 19.22 -10.20
N GLY A 240 30.35 19.24 -11.38
CA GLY A 240 30.41 18.09 -12.29
C GLY A 240 29.25 18.01 -13.29
N ILE A 241 28.25 18.89 -13.23
CA ILE A 241 27.15 18.95 -14.20
C ILE A 241 27.37 20.16 -15.12
N GLY A 242 27.83 19.89 -16.34
CA GLY A 242 28.01 20.89 -17.38
C GLY A 242 26.82 20.97 -18.34
N GLU A 243 26.97 21.77 -19.39
CA GLU A 243 25.95 21.91 -20.45
C GLU A 243 25.73 20.60 -21.23
N GLU A 244 26.76 19.76 -21.35
CA GLU A 244 26.66 18.44 -22.00
C GLU A 244 25.73 17.51 -21.20
N THR A 245 26.07 17.23 -19.93
CA THR A 245 25.24 16.44 -19.02
C THR A 245 23.83 17.01 -18.89
N PHE A 246 23.68 18.33 -18.76
CA PHE A 246 22.36 18.96 -18.71
C PHE A 246 21.51 18.65 -19.95
N ASN A 247 22.10 18.71 -21.15
CA ASN A 247 21.36 18.40 -22.37
C ASN A 247 20.96 16.93 -22.50
N GLU A 248 21.69 16.01 -21.84
CA GLU A 248 21.35 14.59 -21.77
C GLU A 248 20.17 14.32 -20.83
N ILE A 249 20.09 15.04 -19.69
CA ILE A 249 19.10 14.73 -18.64
C ILE A 249 17.89 15.66 -18.57
N LYS A 250 17.93 16.86 -19.15
CA LYS A 250 16.91 17.91 -18.98
C LYS A 250 15.46 17.49 -19.29
N ASP A 251 15.29 16.47 -20.15
CA ASP A 251 13.97 15.99 -20.57
C ASP A 251 13.40 14.94 -19.59
N PHE A 252 14.22 14.41 -18.68
CA PHE A 252 13.86 13.42 -17.66
C PHE A 252 13.72 13.99 -16.25
N ILE A 253 14.03 15.27 -16.04
CA ILE A 253 14.02 15.93 -14.73
C ILE A 253 13.01 17.08 -14.66
N THR A 254 12.46 17.30 -13.46
CA THR A 254 11.56 18.42 -13.15
C THR A 254 11.80 18.92 -11.72
N ILE A 255 11.17 20.04 -11.38
CA ILE A 255 10.95 20.47 -9.98
C ILE A 255 9.44 20.58 -9.67
N TYR A 256 8.58 20.23 -10.64
CA TYR A 256 7.14 20.46 -10.63
C TYR A 256 6.36 19.15 -10.75
N SER A 257 6.45 18.26 -9.76
CA SER A 257 5.55 17.11 -9.67
C SER A 257 5.02 16.90 -8.26
N TYR A 258 3.70 16.67 -8.15
CA TYR A 258 3.03 16.34 -6.90
C TYR A 258 1.69 15.65 -7.14
N ASP A 259 1.30 14.78 -6.22
CA ASP A 259 -0.03 14.17 -6.09
C ASP A 259 -0.81 14.85 -4.96
N LYS A 260 -2.14 14.80 -4.99
CA LYS A 260 -3.02 15.40 -3.98
C LYS A 260 -3.61 14.41 -2.99
N GLU A 261 -3.15 13.17 -3.02
CA GLU A 261 -3.69 12.04 -2.28
C GLU A 261 -5.21 11.93 -2.44
N LEU A 262 -5.66 12.06 -3.69
CA LEU A 262 -7.08 11.95 -4.06
C LEU A 262 -7.35 10.60 -4.72
N ASP A 263 -8.52 10.05 -4.41
CA ASP A 263 -9.07 8.92 -5.13
C ASP A 263 -9.55 9.33 -6.54
N LYS A 264 -9.90 8.37 -7.38
CA LYS A 264 -10.42 8.62 -8.73
C LYS A 264 -11.67 9.50 -8.79
N GLU A 265 -12.46 9.52 -7.71
CA GLU A 265 -13.65 10.37 -7.56
C GLU A 265 -13.31 11.79 -7.05
N ARG A 266 -12.01 12.11 -6.95
CA ARG A 266 -11.46 13.38 -6.43
C ARG A 266 -11.81 13.64 -4.97
N LYS A 267 -11.96 12.58 -4.17
CA LYS A 267 -12.12 12.66 -2.71
C LYS A 267 -10.78 12.36 -2.02
N PRO A 268 -10.50 12.97 -0.87
CA PRO A 268 -9.30 12.62 -0.09
C PRO A 268 -9.27 11.13 0.24
N ARG A 269 -8.12 10.50 -0.01
CA ARG A 269 -7.84 9.14 0.46
C ARG A 269 -7.80 9.11 1.99
N ILE A 270 -8.08 7.94 2.55
CA ILE A 270 -8.12 7.73 3.99
C ILE A 270 -6.73 7.33 4.46
N ASN A 271 -6.15 8.08 5.40
CA ASN A 271 -4.91 7.66 6.05
C ASN A 271 -5.16 6.41 6.91
N ILE A 272 -4.71 5.25 6.44
CA ILE A 272 -4.88 3.96 7.14
C ILE A 272 -3.98 3.80 8.36
N ASN A 273 -3.08 4.73 8.67
CA ASN A 273 -2.34 4.75 9.93
C ASN A 273 -3.12 5.43 11.06
N LYS A 274 -4.11 6.27 10.74
CA LYS A 274 -4.86 7.08 11.74
C LYS A 274 -6.37 6.89 11.71
N ALA A 275 -6.91 6.33 10.63
CA ALA A 275 -8.35 6.20 10.46
C ALA A 275 -8.99 5.21 11.43
N SER A 276 -10.23 5.49 11.85
CA SER A 276 -11.02 4.56 12.66
C SER A 276 -11.56 3.38 11.83
N PRO A 277 -11.90 2.23 12.45
CA PRO A 277 -12.50 1.10 11.75
C PRO A 277 -13.74 1.48 10.93
N SER A 278 -14.57 2.39 11.45
CA SER A 278 -15.76 2.86 10.76
C SER A 278 -15.48 3.62 9.46
N ALA A 279 -14.42 4.44 9.46
CA ALA A 279 -14.04 5.22 8.28
C ALA A 279 -13.50 4.29 7.18
N ILE A 280 -12.64 3.34 7.57
CA ILE A 280 -12.09 2.33 6.68
C ILE A 280 -13.21 1.45 6.09
N SER A 281 -14.06 0.86 6.94
CA SER A 281 -15.18 0.02 6.47
C SER A 281 -16.09 0.75 5.49
N LEU A 282 -16.44 2.02 5.76
CA LEU A 282 -17.25 2.82 4.84
C LEU A 282 -16.57 3.06 3.48
N ALA A 283 -15.25 3.25 3.45
CA ALA A 283 -14.50 3.36 2.20
C ALA A 283 -14.53 2.06 1.40
N LEU A 284 -14.32 0.91 2.05
CA LEU A 284 -14.35 -0.40 1.40
C LEU A 284 -15.74 -0.75 0.85
N GLN A 285 -16.80 -0.43 1.58
CA GLN A 285 -18.17 -0.64 1.09
C GLN A 285 -18.47 0.17 -0.17
N ARG A 286 -17.89 1.38 -0.33
CA ARG A 286 -18.08 2.22 -1.53
C ARG A 286 -17.48 1.61 -2.79
N ILE A 287 -16.43 0.80 -2.67
CA ILE A 287 -15.83 0.09 -3.80
C ILE A 287 -16.41 -1.32 -4.00
N GLY A 288 -17.40 -1.71 -3.19
CA GLY A 288 -18.22 -2.90 -3.41
C GLY A 288 -18.00 -4.06 -2.43
N TYR A 289 -17.20 -3.88 -1.37
CA TYR A 289 -17.08 -4.92 -0.35
C TYR A 289 -18.39 -5.11 0.41
N PRO A 290 -18.80 -6.37 0.67
CA PRO A 290 -19.85 -6.66 1.64
C PRO A 290 -19.53 -6.05 3.01
N GLU A 291 -20.54 -5.60 3.74
CA GLU A 291 -20.39 -4.93 5.03
C GLU A 291 -19.61 -5.76 6.05
N ASP A 292 -19.88 -7.07 6.13
CA ASP A 292 -19.19 -8.00 7.02
C ASP A 292 -17.70 -8.15 6.69
N VAL A 293 -17.36 -8.23 5.40
CA VAL A 293 -15.96 -8.32 4.94
C VAL A 293 -15.24 -6.99 5.16
N ALA A 294 -15.89 -5.86 4.86
CA ALA A 294 -15.35 -4.52 5.08
C ALA A 294 -15.09 -4.25 6.57
N ASN A 295 -15.99 -4.67 7.45
CA ASN A 295 -15.82 -4.57 8.90
C ASN A 295 -14.64 -5.41 9.38
N GLN A 296 -14.50 -6.64 8.85
CA GLN A 296 -13.40 -7.52 9.21
C GLN A 296 -12.04 -6.98 8.74
N ILE A 297 -11.93 -6.50 7.50
CA ILE A 297 -10.71 -5.87 6.99
C ILE A 297 -10.39 -4.63 7.83
N ALA A 298 -11.39 -3.82 8.18
CA ALA A 298 -11.17 -2.58 8.92
C ALA A 298 -10.58 -2.82 10.33
N VAL A 299 -11.06 -3.82 11.07
CA VAL A 299 -10.47 -4.17 12.39
C VAL A 299 -9.09 -4.78 12.24
N ASN A 300 -8.85 -5.56 11.18
CA ASN A 300 -7.53 -6.14 10.92
C ASN A 300 -6.49 -5.06 10.57
N ILE A 301 -6.88 -4.02 9.81
CA ILE A 301 -5.99 -2.88 9.53
C ILE A 301 -5.60 -2.14 10.81
N VAL A 302 -6.52 -2.02 11.77
CA VAL A 302 -6.22 -1.32 13.04
C VAL A 302 -5.25 -2.14 13.88
N ASP A 303 -5.53 -3.43 14.09
CA ASP A 303 -4.64 -4.29 14.90
C ASP A 303 -3.30 -4.56 14.19
N PHE A 304 -3.24 -4.46 12.86
CA PHE A 304 -1.96 -4.61 12.16
C PHE A 304 -0.98 -3.47 12.50
N ARG A 305 -1.49 -2.26 12.76
CA ARG A 305 -0.69 -1.05 12.93
C ARG A 305 -0.48 -0.62 14.37
N ASP A 306 -1.23 -1.16 15.33
CA ASP A 306 -1.10 -0.79 16.73
C ASP A 306 -0.25 -1.79 17.51
N GLU A 307 0.43 -1.29 18.54
CA GLU A 307 1.32 -2.11 19.39
C GLU A 307 0.57 -2.78 20.54
N ASP A 308 -0.75 -2.63 20.58
CA ASP A 308 -1.52 -3.17 21.67
C ASP A 308 -1.64 -4.70 21.53
N ARG A 309 -2.39 -5.35 22.42
CA ARG A 309 -2.55 -6.83 22.38
C ARG A 309 -4.01 -7.19 22.50
N CYS A 310 -4.88 -6.25 22.19
CA CYS A 310 -6.30 -6.25 22.46
C CYS A 310 -7.01 -6.14 21.11
N PRO A 311 -7.58 -7.25 20.61
CA PRO A 311 -8.21 -7.23 19.31
C PRO A 311 -9.31 -6.18 19.19
N THR A 312 -9.21 -5.32 18.17
CA THR A 312 -10.20 -4.28 17.92
C THR A 312 -11.55 -4.92 17.59
N GLU A 313 -12.62 -4.45 18.25
CA GLU A 313 -14.00 -4.85 17.94
C GLU A 313 -14.73 -3.75 17.16
N TYR A 314 -15.38 -4.14 16.07
CA TYR A 314 -16.26 -3.25 15.32
C TYR A 314 -17.40 -4.04 14.68
N GLN A 315 -18.64 -3.72 15.09
CA GLN A 315 -19.87 -4.31 14.55
C GLN A 315 -19.88 -5.85 14.55
N GLY A 316 -19.29 -6.47 15.58
CA GLY A 316 -19.20 -7.92 15.72
C GLY A 316 -18.02 -8.58 15.01
N SER A 317 -17.23 -7.81 14.25
CA SER A 317 -15.91 -8.24 13.74
C SER A 317 -14.84 -7.96 14.79
N TYR A 318 -13.82 -8.82 14.83
CA TYR A 318 -12.71 -8.75 15.76
C TYR A 318 -11.40 -8.84 15.00
N GLY A 319 -10.49 -7.89 15.23
CA GLY A 319 -9.18 -7.89 14.61
C GLY A 319 -8.28 -9.02 15.10
N ILE A 320 -7.02 -8.99 14.67
CA ILE A 320 -6.08 -10.10 14.83
C ILE A 320 -4.79 -9.56 15.44
N GLU A 321 -4.42 -10.18 16.55
CA GLU A 321 -3.27 -9.83 17.37
C GLU A 321 -2.29 -11.00 17.44
N LYS A 322 -1.03 -10.75 17.83
CA LYS A 322 -0.01 -11.80 18.09
C LYS A 322 -0.33 -12.66 19.32
N THR A 323 -1.43 -13.39 19.25
CA THR A 323 -2.07 -14.10 20.35
C THR A 323 -2.43 -15.54 19.97
N PRO A 324 -2.42 -16.49 20.92
CA PRO A 324 -2.90 -17.83 20.64
C PRO A 324 -4.41 -17.82 20.40
N TYR A 325 -4.87 -18.72 19.54
CA TYR A 325 -6.27 -18.84 19.17
C TYR A 325 -6.84 -20.22 19.51
N ILE A 326 -8.16 -20.37 19.46
CA ILE A 326 -8.83 -21.66 19.70
C ILE A 326 -8.68 -22.53 18.45
N ASN A 327 -7.79 -23.53 18.51
CA ASN A 327 -7.45 -24.40 17.40
C ASN A 327 -8.39 -25.61 17.30
N GLU A 328 -8.72 -26.22 18.44
CA GLU A 328 -9.57 -27.41 18.48
C GLU A 328 -10.52 -27.38 19.68
N VAL A 329 -11.75 -27.86 19.50
CA VAL A 329 -12.71 -28.06 20.57
C VAL A 329 -13.35 -29.45 20.48
N MET A 330 -13.24 -30.23 21.56
CA MET A 330 -13.96 -31.47 21.75
C MET A 330 -14.98 -31.30 22.87
N PRO A 331 -16.28 -31.17 22.55
CA PRO A 331 -17.30 -30.92 23.55
C PRO A 331 -17.78 -32.18 24.27
N HIS A 332 -17.62 -33.36 23.69
CA HIS A 332 -18.20 -34.57 24.28
C HIS A 332 -17.48 -35.85 23.83
N PHE A 333 -16.44 -36.24 24.57
CA PHE A 333 -15.75 -37.52 24.38
C PHE A 333 -16.07 -38.47 25.55
N THR A 334 -16.75 -39.59 25.28
CA THR A 334 -17.23 -40.46 26.37
C THR A 334 -16.71 -41.89 26.27
N CYS A 335 -16.47 -42.50 27.43
CA CYS A 335 -16.27 -43.94 27.57
C CYS A 335 -16.95 -44.47 28.84
N SER A 336 -17.58 -45.63 28.74
CA SER A 336 -18.31 -46.28 29.84
C SER A 336 -17.65 -47.61 30.18
N VAL A 337 -17.53 -47.90 31.48
CA VAL A 337 -17.00 -49.17 31.98
C VAL A 337 -17.99 -49.80 32.94
N GLU A 338 -18.42 -51.02 32.62
CA GLU A 338 -19.17 -51.85 33.55
C GLU A 338 -18.24 -52.74 34.37
N THR A 339 -18.49 -52.84 35.67
CA THR A 339 -17.81 -53.78 36.55
C THR A 339 -18.74 -54.30 37.64
N ALA A 340 -18.53 -55.53 38.12
CA ALA A 340 -19.34 -56.05 39.20
C ALA A 340 -19.02 -55.28 40.50
N LEU A 341 -20.07 -54.89 41.23
CA LEU A 341 -19.94 -54.16 42.50
C LEU A 341 -19.22 -54.99 43.56
N GLU A 342 -19.33 -56.33 43.49
CA GLU A 342 -18.62 -57.27 44.37
C GLU A 342 -17.10 -57.18 44.22
N ASP A 343 -16.60 -57.13 42.97
CA ASP A 343 -15.17 -57.06 42.67
C ASP A 343 -14.57 -55.74 43.15
N ALA A 344 -15.34 -54.64 43.01
CA ALA A 344 -14.96 -53.32 43.53
C ALA A 344 -14.83 -53.29 45.06
N ILE A 345 -15.64 -54.09 45.76
CA ILE A 345 -15.65 -54.19 47.23
C ILE A 345 -14.48 -55.04 47.74
N GLU A 346 -14.11 -56.09 47.00
CA GLU A 346 -13.04 -57.01 47.35
C GLU A 346 -11.65 -56.42 47.09
N VAL A 347 -11.46 -55.77 45.93
CA VAL A 347 -10.15 -55.26 45.50
C VAL A 347 -9.95 -53.78 45.87
N GLY A 348 -11.03 -53.00 46.02
CA GLY A 348 -11.01 -51.62 46.50
C GLY A 348 -11.04 -50.53 45.42
N THR A 349 -11.02 -49.26 45.84
CA THR A 349 -11.20 -48.07 44.98
C THR A 349 -10.14 -47.93 43.89
N LYS A 350 -8.91 -48.36 44.15
CA LYS A 350 -7.80 -48.35 43.20
C LYS A 350 -8.06 -49.21 41.96
N PHE A 351 -8.72 -50.36 42.13
CA PHE A 351 -9.08 -51.25 41.02
C PHE A 351 -10.07 -50.59 40.04
N LEU A 352 -11.00 -49.80 40.55
CA LEU A 352 -11.95 -49.07 39.71
C LEU A 352 -11.29 -47.95 38.92
N LEU A 353 -10.35 -47.23 39.54
CA LEU A 353 -9.55 -46.20 38.87
C LEU A 353 -8.68 -46.81 37.78
N ASP A 354 -7.97 -47.91 38.06
CA ASP A 354 -7.15 -48.61 37.05
C ASP A 354 -7.98 -49.11 35.86
N LYS A 355 -9.20 -49.63 36.12
CA LYS A 355 -10.12 -50.05 35.05
C LYS A 355 -10.61 -48.89 34.20
N ALA A 356 -10.95 -47.76 34.83
CA ALA A 356 -11.39 -46.55 34.13
C ALA A 356 -10.25 -45.94 33.30
N GLU A 357 -9.04 -45.85 33.86
CA GLU A 357 -7.84 -45.38 33.16
C GLU A 357 -7.51 -46.26 31.95
N LYS A 358 -7.62 -47.59 32.09
CA LYS A 358 -7.40 -48.52 30.99
C LYS A 358 -8.43 -48.33 29.87
N ALA A 359 -9.72 -48.27 30.20
CA ALA A 359 -10.77 -48.09 29.19
C ALA A 359 -10.65 -46.75 28.46
N LEU A 360 -10.27 -45.70 29.19
CA LEU A 360 -9.98 -44.38 28.64
C LEU A 360 -8.81 -44.45 27.66
N THR A 361 -7.71 -45.10 28.05
CA THR A 361 -6.52 -45.30 27.22
C THR A 361 -6.86 -46.07 25.95
N ASP A 362 -7.56 -47.20 26.08
CA ASP A 362 -7.99 -48.03 24.96
C ASP A 362 -8.90 -47.23 24.01
N ARG A 363 -9.82 -46.41 24.55
CA ARG A 363 -10.75 -45.60 23.75
C ARG A 363 -10.07 -44.43 23.04
N LEU A 364 -9.14 -43.74 23.69
CA LEU A 364 -8.36 -42.68 23.06
C LEU A 364 -7.51 -43.25 21.91
N ASN A 365 -6.84 -44.39 22.11
CA ASN A 365 -6.10 -45.07 21.06
C ASN A 365 -6.98 -45.57 19.90
N GLU A 366 -8.25 -45.89 20.17
CA GLU A 366 -9.19 -46.31 19.11
C GLU A 366 -9.64 -45.12 18.23
N LYS A 367 -9.86 -43.95 18.84
CA LYS A 367 -10.47 -42.79 18.16
C LYS A 367 -9.45 -41.80 17.61
N ILE A 368 -8.32 -41.62 18.28
CA ILE A 368 -7.24 -40.75 17.82
C ILE A 368 -6.38 -41.54 16.84
N LYS A 369 -6.23 -41.02 15.62
CA LYS A 369 -5.55 -41.71 14.51
C LYS A 369 -4.02 -41.71 14.60
N LYS A 370 -3.43 -40.84 15.43
CA LYS A 370 -1.98 -40.72 15.68
C LYS A 370 -1.64 -41.19 17.11
N ASP A 371 -0.41 -40.95 17.55
CA ASP A 371 0.00 -41.20 18.93
C ASP A 371 -0.86 -40.42 19.92
N ALA A 372 -1.70 -41.14 20.66
CA ALA A 372 -2.57 -40.58 21.69
C ALA A 372 -1.85 -40.37 23.03
N SER A 373 -0.55 -40.70 23.13
CA SER A 373 0.24 -40.63 24.38
C SER A 373 0.07 -39.31 25.10
N PHE A 374 0.14 -38.19 24.37
CA PHE A 374 0.00 -36.84 24.93
C PHE A 374 -1.39 -36.60 25.55
N ALA A 375 -2.46 -36.93 24.82
CA ALA A 375 -3.83 -36.82 25.31
C ALA A 375 -4.10 -37.75 26.50
N ILE A 376 -3.55 -38.98 26.46
CA ILE A 376 -3.63 -39.97 27.53
C ILE A 376 -2.96 -39.43 28.80
N ASP A 377 -1.75 -38.87 28.70
CA ASP A 377 -1.02 -38.33 29.85
C ASP A 377 -1.76 -37.15 30.48
N LYS A 378 -2.34 -36.27 29.65
CA LYS A 378 -3.16 -35.14 30.14
C LYS A 378 -4.46 -35.61 30.80
N ALA A 379 -5.13 -36.60 30.22
CA ALA A 379 -6.33 -37.18 30.81
C ALA A 379 -6.04 -37.83 32.16
N LYS A 380 -4.95 -38.60 32.28
CA LYS A 380 -4.49 -39.21 33.54
C LYS A 380 -4.20 -38.16 34.60
N GLU A 381 -3.51 -37.07 34.25
CA GLU A 381 -3.21 -35.96 35.15
C GLU A 381 -4.50 -35.35 35.74
N GLU A 382 -5.53 -35.15 34.92
CA GLU A 382 -6.82 -34.62 35.36
C GLU A 382 -7.62 -35.59 36.24
N VAL A 383 -7.58 -36.90 35.92
CA VAL A 383 -8.19 -37.94 36.77
C VAL A 383 -7.51 -37.97 38.15
N LEU A 384 -6.18 -37.93 38.19
CA LEU A 384 -5.38 -37.88 39.43
C LEU A 384 -5.73 -36.67 40.31
N LYS A 385 -5.95 -35.49 39.71
CA LYS A 385 -6.40 -34.28 40.46
C LYS A 385 -7.73 -34.51 41.19
N LYS A 386 -8.60 -35.39 40.68
CA LYS A 386 -9.93 -35.67 41.21
C LYS A 386 -9.99 -36.93 42.07
N GLU A 387 -8.90 -37.71 42.14
CA GLU A 387 -8.79 -39.01 42.83
C GLU A 387 -9.39 -38.99 44.24
N ARG A 388 -8.98 -38.04 45.10
CA ARG A 388 -9.47 -37.96 46.49
C ARG A 388 -10.98 -37.78 46.60
N SER A 389 -11.58 -37.04 45.67
CA SER A 389 -13.04 -36.82 45.64
C SER A 389 -13.77 -38.07 45.14
N LEU A 390 -13.21 -38.72 44.13
CA LEU A 390 -13.74 -39.99 43.59
C LEU A 390 -13.73 -41.09 44.65
N VAL A 391 -12.60 -41.30 45.32
CA VAL A 391 -12.45 -42.30 46.39
C VAL A 391 -13.53 -42.14 47.46
N LYS A 392 -13.76 -40.91 47.95
CA LYS A 392 -14.80 -40.63 48.96
C LYS A 392 -16.22 -41.00 48.50
N LYS A 393 -16.56 -40.74 47.22
CA LYS A 393 -17.88 -41.06 46.67
C LYS A 393 -18.04 -42.56 46.47
N ILE A 394 -17.02 -43.22 45.94
CA ILE A 394 -17.02 -44.68 45.76
C ILE A 394 -17.17 -45.38 47.12
N GLU A 395 -16.45 -44.94 48.16
CA GLU A 395 -16.60 -45.48 49.51
C GLU A 395 -18.02 -45.33 50.07
N LYS A 396 -18.67 -44.20 49.79
CA LYS A 396 -20.06 -43.94 50.17
C LYS A 396 -21.02 -44.91 49.45
N ILE A 397 -20.85 -45.13 48.15
CA ILE A 397 -21.64 -46.08 47.36
C ILE A 397 -21.48 -47.50 47.91
N ILE A 398 -20.23 -47.94 48.12
CA ILE A 398 -19.91 -49.25 48.69
C ILE A 398 -20.54 -49.43 50.08
N LYS A 399 -20.47 -48.41 50.94
CA LYS A 399 -21.04 -48.45 52.29
C LYS A 399 -22.57 -48.58 52.23
N ASN A 400 -23.23 -47.81 51.37
CA ASN A 400 -24.68 -47.87 51.20
C ASN A 400 -25.13 -49.24 50.71
N TYR A 401 -24.45 -49.80 49.70
CA TYR A 401 -24.73 -51.15 49.21
C TYR A 401 -24.55 -52.23 50.27
N LYS A 402 -23.46 -52.19 51.06
CA LYS A 402 -23.25 -53.12 52.18
C LYS A 402 -24.40 -53.05 53.19
N ILE A 403 -24.91 -51.86 53.50
CA ILE A 403 -26.05 -51.65 54.41
C ILE A 403 -27.34 -52.22 53.82
N GLU A 404 -27.65 -51.95 52.55
CA GLU A 404 -28.84 -52.46 51.88
C GLU A 404 -28.83 -53.99 51.73
N ASN A 405 -27.67 -54.57 51.40
CA ASN A 405 -27.50 -56.01 51.29
C ASN A 405 -27.63 -56.70 52.66
N LEU A 406 -27.12 -56.08 53.74
CA LEU A 406 -27.34 -56.54 55.12
C LEU A 406 -28.83 -56.48 55.52
N LYS A 407 -29.56 -55.41 55.16
CA LYS A 407 -31.02 -55.30 55.38
C LYS A 407 -31.79 -56.36 54.58
N ARG A 408 -31.44 -56.60 53.32
CA ARG A 408 -32.04 -57.67 52.47
C ARG A 408 -31.78 -59.06 53.07
N LYS A 409 -30.55 -59.37 53.50
CA LYS A 409 -30.23 -60.63 54.19
C LYS A 409 -30.99 -60.79 55.51
N SER A 410 -31.06 -59.74 56.35
CA SER A 410 -31.79 -59.76 57.62
C SER A 410 -33.31 -59.93 57.45
N PHE A 411 -33.89 -59.45 56.35
CA PHE A 411 -35.31 -59.62 56.03
C PHE A 411 -35.61 -60.99 55.41
N LEU A 412 -34.69 -61.53 54.61
CA LEU A 412 -34.79 -62.87 53.98
C LEU A 412 -34.51 -64.02 54.97
N ASP A 413 -33.72 -63.80 56.02
CA ASP A 413 -33.50 -64.81 57.07
C ASP A 413 -34.77 -65.10 57.91
N ILE A 414 -35.79 -64.24 57.85
CA ILE A 414 -37.11 -64.45 58.48
C ILE A 414 -38.00 -65.38 57.63
N PHE A 415 -37.74 -65.51 56.33
CA PHE A 415 -38.50 -66.37 55.40
C PHE A 415 -37.58 -67.40 54.73
N ARG A 416 -37.29 -68.50 55.44
CA ARG A 416 -36.61 -69.65 54.82
C ARG A 416 -37.58 -70.47 53.97
N GLY A 417 -37.39 -70.41 52.66
CA GLY A 417 -37.90 -71.37 51.68
C GLY A 417 -37.10 -71.27 50.38
N LYS A 418 -36.31 -72.31 50.07
CA LYS A 418 -35.40 -72.39 48.92
C LYS A 418 -36.08 -72.03 47.59
N ARG A 419 -35.57 -71.00 46.91
CA ARG A 419 -35.51 -70.92 45.44
C ARG A 419 -34.16 -70.31 45.06
N ALA A 420 -33.38 -71.02 44.24
CA ALA A 420 -32.19 -70.48 43.60
C ALA A 420 -32.64 -69.49 42.54
N TRP A 421 -32.64 -68.21 42.90
CA TRP A 421 -32.63 -67.13 41.92
C TRP A 421 -31.18 -66.84 41.60
N ALA A 422 -30.82 -66.85 40.31
CA ALA A 422 -29.58 -66.25 39.88
C ALA A 422 -29.62 -64.78 40.31
N GLN A 423 -28.86 -64.42 41.34
CA GLN A 423 -28.60 -63.03 41.67
C GLN A 423 -27.88 -62.43 40.47
N GLU A 424 -28.56 -61.61 39.67
CA GLU A 424 -27.87 -60.70 38.78
C GLU A 424 -26.92 -59.88 39.64
N LYS A 425 -25.62 -60.05 39.41
CA LYS A 425 -24.60 -59.27 40.11
C LYS A 425 -24.85 -57.81 39.78
N GLU A 426 -25.10 -56.99 40.80
CA GLU A 426 -25.34 -55.57 40.62
C GLU A 426 -24.07 -54.96 39.99
N LYS A 427 -24.25 -54.33 38.84
CA LYS A 427 -23.16 -53.75 38.05
C LYS A 427 -23.03 -52.28 38.43
N LEU A 428 -21.78 -51.85 38.56
CA LEU A 428 -21.42 -50.45 38.68
C LEU A 428 -21.00 -49.96 37.28
N GLU A 429 -21.72 -48.98 36.77
CA GLU A 429 -21.37 -48.26 35.54
C GLU A 429 -20.57 -47.01 35.91
N ILE A 430 -19.42 -46.86 35.26
CA ILE A 430 -18.54 -45.70 35.40
C ILE A 430 -18.47 -45.04 34.04
N ASP A 431 -19.11 -43.88 33.90
CA ASP A 431 -19.01 -43.05 32.71
C ASP A 431 -17.93 -42.00 32.92
N VAL A 432 -16.97 -41.97 32.01
CA VAL A 432 -15.95 -40.94 31.95
C VAL A 432 -16.23 -40.10 30.72
N GLU A 433 -16.53 -38.85 30.95
CA GLU A 433 -16.72 -37.84 29.91
C GLU A 433 -15.51 -36.90 29.93
N MET A 434 -14.98 -36.63 28.76
CA MET A 434 -13.82 -35.79 28.54
C MET A 434 -14.17 -34.69 27.56
N GLU A 435 -13.67 -33.52 27.88
CA GLU A 435 -13.77 -32.33 27.07
C GLU A 435 -12.38 -31.74 26.96
N TRP A 436 -12.06 -31.17 25.81
CA TRP A 436 -10.84 -30.37 25.71
C TRP A 436 -11.00 -29.20 24.77
N ILE A 437 -10.19 -28.21 25.05
CA ILE A 437 -9.98 -27.05 24.19
C ILE A 437 -8.49 -26.97 23.96
N GLU A 438 -8.11 -26.83 22.70
CA GLU A 438 -6.74 -26.61 22.32
C GLU A 438 -6.53 -25.17 21.90
N LEU A 439 -5.48 -24.57 22.43
CA LEU A 439 -4.97 -23.30 21.95
C LEU A 439 -3.71 -23.53 21.14
N PHE A 440 -3.57 -22.86 20.00
CA PHE A 440 -2.35 -22.89 19.21
C PHE A 440 -1.73 -21.49 19.17
N ASN A 441 -0.41 -21.43 19.37
CA ASN A 441 0.37 -20.24 19.15
C ASN A 441 1.08 -20.36 17.80
N PRO A 442 0.58 -19.69 16.75
CA PRO A 442 1.18 -19.75 15.45
C PRO A 442 2.45 -18.90 15.36
N TYR A 443 2.80 -18.07 16.34
CA TYR A 443 3.91 -17.11 16.21
C TYR A 443 5.27 -17.68 16.65
N GLU A 444 6.33 -16.98 16.28
CA GLU A 444 7.74 -17.33 16.58
C GLU A 444 8.16 -17.05 18.02
N THR A 445 7.35 -16.26 18.73
CA THR A 445 7.58 -15.89 20.12
C THR A 445 6.62 -16.64 21.03
N SER A 446 7.04 -16.88 22.28
CA SER A 446 6.16 -17.53 23.25
C SER A 446 5.13 -16.55 23.81
N CYS A 447 3.86 -16.95 23.85
CA CYS A 447 2.79 -16.13 24.43
C CYS A 447 2.50 -16.51 25.89
N SER A 448 2.41 -15.52 26.78
CA SER A 448 1.94 -15.71 28.15
C SER A 448 0.41 -15.70 28.19
N ILE A 449 -0.18 -16.73 28.79
CA ILE A 449 -1.64 -16.86 28.97
C ILE A 449 -2.02 -16.76 30.46
N SER A 450 -1.15 -16.17 31.27
CA SER A 450 -1.38 -16.05 32.70
C SER A 450 -2.44 -14.99 32.99
N GLY A 451 -3.53 -15.38 33.64
CA GLY A 451 -4.66 -14.48 33.91
C GLY A 451 -5.77 -14.55 32.86
N TRP A 452 -5.49 -15.13 31.69
CA TRP A 452 -6.45 -15.33 30.61
C TRP A 452 -7.60 -16.26 31.03
N GLN A 453 -8.69 -16.24 30.29
CA GLN A 453 -9.89 -16.98 30.63
C GLN A 453 -10.58 -17.57 29.40
N ILE A 454 -11.06 -18.80 29.55
CA ILE A 454 -12.04 -19.37 28.63
C ILE A 454 -13.43 -19.27 29.25
N GLU A 455 -14.40 -18.89 28.43
CA GLU A 455 -15.81 -18.78 28.78
C GLU A 455 -16.68 -19.59 27.79
N SER A 456 -17.66 -20.30 28.33
CA SER A 456 -18.65 -21.09 27.59
C SER A 456 -20.02 -20.98 28.27
N SER A 457 -21.05 -21.60 27.69
CA SER A 457 -22.36 -21.73 28.35
C SER A 457 -22.33 -22.47 29.69
N CYS A 458 -21.36 -23.38 29.88
CA CYS A 458 -21.24 -24.22 31.07
C CYS A 458 -20.43 -23.55 32.20
N GLY A 459 -19.56 -22.58 31.89
CA GLY A 459 -18.82 -21.83 32.89
C GLY A 459 -17.58 -21.14 32.38
N LYS A 460 -16.69 -20.77 33.32
CA LYS A 460 -15.42 -20.10 33.01
C LYS A 460 -14.23 -20.82 33.62
N ARG A 461 -13.09 -20.84 32.91
CA ARG A 461 -11.83 -21.43 33.36
C ARG A 461 -10.68 -20.44 33.18
N LYS A 462 -9.96 -20.14 34.26
CA LYS A 462 -8.73 -19.33 34.20
C LYS A 462 -7.56 -20.15 33.67
N LEU A 463 -6.70 -19.50 32.89
CA LEU A 463 -5.50 -20.04 32.28
C LEU A 463 -4.25 -19.49 32.96
N TRP A 464 -3.17 -20.28 32.89
CA TRP A 464 -1.89 -19.97 33.51
C TRP A 464 -0.72 -20.53 32.71
N GLY A 465 0.42 -19.86 32.80
CA GLY A 465 1.68 -20.25 32.16
C GLY A 465 1.88 -19.60 30.80
N LYS A 466 2.66 -20.27 29.95
CA LYS A 466 2.99 -19.82 28.59
C LYS A 466 2.74 -20.93 27.57
N ILE A 467 2.53 -20.52 26.32
CA ILE A 467 2.54 -21.37 25.12
C ILE A 467 3.82 -21.02 24.37
N ALA A 468 4.65 -22.02 24.03
CA ALA A 468 5.89 -21.77 23.30
C ALA A 468 5.60 -21.36 21.85
N ALA A 469 6.61 -20.87 21.14
CA ALA A 469 6.53 -20.60 19.71
C ALA A 469 6.07 -21.84 18.93
N ARG A 470 5.25 -21.66 17.90
CA ARG A 470 4.73 -22.72 17.02
C ARG A 470 4.23 -23.96 17.79
N SER A 471 3.53 -23.79 18.91
CA SER A 471 3.18 -24.89 19.82
C SER A 471 1.75 -24.87 20.34
N TYR A 472 1.29 -26.03 20.82
CA TYR A 472 -0.08 -26.27 21.25
C TYR A 472 -0.20 -26.31 22.79
N LYS A 473 -1.34 -25.85 23.30
CA LYS A 473 -1.71 -25.92 24.71
C LYS A 473 -3.07 -26.57 24.85
N LEU A 474 -3.06 -27.75 25.44
CA LEU A 474 -4.23 -28.59 25.56
C LEU A 474 -4.87 -28.46 26.95
N LEU A 475 -6.14 -28.05 26.99
CA LEU A 475 -6.91 -27.79 28.20
C LEU A 475 -7.94 -28.89 28.43
N PHE A 476 -7.55 -29.94 29.15
CA PHE A 476 -8.42 -31.07 29.44
C PHE A 476 -9.36 -30.80 30.60
N ASN A 477 -10.58 -31.31 30.50
CA ASN A 477 -11.53 -31.45 31.59
C ASN A 477 -12.16 -32.86 31.55
N VAL A 478 -12.32 -33.45 32.72
CA VAL A 478 -12.87 -34.82 32.88
C VAL A 478 -14.02 -34.81 33.87
N VAL A 479 -15.20 -35.25 33.46
CA VAL A 479 -16.35 -35.46 34.33
C VAL A 479 -16.54 -36.97 34.50
N ILE A 480 -16.60 -37.44 35.75
CA ILE A 480 -16.81 -38.86 36.03
C ILE A 480 -18.15 -39.06 36.71
N LYS A 481 -19.02 -39.88 36.12
CA LYS A 481 -20.33 -40.24 36.64
C LYS A 481 -20.28 -41.70 37.09
N ILE A 482 -20.72 -41.96 38.32
CA ILE A 482 -20.80 -43.30 38.89
C ILE A 482 -22.21 -43.48 39.43
N GLY A 483 -23.06 -44.19 38.68
CA GLY A 483 -24.50 -44.18 38.93
C GLY A 483 -25.06 -42.76 38.92
N GLU A 484 -25.71 -42.34 40.01
CA GLU A 484 -26.27 -40.98 40.14
C GLU A 484 -25.25 -39.93 40.63
N ASP A 485 -24.06 -40.34 41.09
CA ASP A 485 -23.06 -39.42 41.66
C ASP A 485 -22.10 -38.89 40.58
N VAL A 486 -22.07 -37.56 40.36
CA VAL A 486 -21.22 -36.88 39.36
C VAL A 486 -20.05 -36.15 40.00
N THR A 487 -18.82 -36.34 39.50
CA THR A 487 -17.59 -35.66 39.95
C THR A 487 -17.00 -34.80 38.85
N GLY A 488 -16.91 -33.50 39.11
CA GLY A 488 -16.49 -32.49 38.12
C GLY A 488 -17.66 -31.62 37.71
N LYS A 489 -17.39 -30.69 36.80
CA LYS A 489 -18.38 -29.89 36.09
C LYS A 489 -17.97 -29.88 34.63
N GLU A 490 -18.94 -29.94 33.73
CA GLU A 490 -18.73 -29.73 32.30
C GLU A 490 -18.17 -28.32 32.08
N LEU A 491 -17.24 -28.21 31.14
CA LEU A 491 -16.64 -26.97 30.67
C LEU A 491 -17.27 -26.55 29.35
N LEU A 492 -17.87 -27.47 28.60
CA LEU A 492 -18.42 -27.22 27.27
C LEU A 492 -19.87 -27.74 27.19
N GLY A 493 -20.69 -27.11 26.37
CA GLY A 493 -22.03 -27.60 26.06
C GLY A 493 -21.95 -28.79 25.11
N ASN A 494 -22.60 -29.91 25.43
CA ASN A 494 -22.53 -31.13 24.60
C ASN A 494 -23.15 -30.98 23.19
N TYR A 495 -24.00 -29.96 22.98
CA TYR A 495 -24.79 -29.76 21.76
C TYR A 495 -24.33 -28.57 20.93
N THR A 496 -24.67 -27.36 21.37
CA THR A 496 -24.29 -26.11 20.73
C THR A 496 -23.73 -25.23 21.83
N ASP A 497 -22.56 -24.67 21.59
CA ASP A 497 -21.91 -23.75 22.51
C ASP A 497 -21.05 -22.75 21.75
N THR A 498 -20.77 -21.63 22.39
CA THR A 498 -19.81 -20.62 21.93
C THR A 498 -18.69 -20.55 22.94
N VAL A 499 -17.47 -20.84 22.48
CA VAL A 499 -16.26 -20.76 23.29
C VAL A 499 -15.60 -19.41 23.02
N ILE A 500 -15.39 -18.64 24.08
CA ILE A 500 -14.78 -17.32 24.04
C ILE A 500 -13.46 -17.38 24.81
N LEU A 501 -12.37 -17.05 24.14
CA LEU A 501 -11.06 -16.82 24.74
C LEU A 501 -10.94 -15.34 25.09
N ARG A 502 -10.60 -15.05 26.34
CA ARG A 502 -10.34 -13.70 26.84
C ARG A 502 -8.94 -13.57 27.38
N ASP A 503 -8.34 -12.41 27.16
CA ASP A 503 -7.05 -12.06 27.74
C ASP A 503 -7.15 -11.82 29.27
N ASP A 504 -6.07 -11.36 29.90
CA ASP A 504 -6.02 -11.05 31.33
C ASP A 504 -6.75 -9.74 31.70
N GLN A 505 -7.09 -8.90 30.72
CA GLN A 505 -7.86 -7.68 30.89
C GLN A 505 -9.37 -7.90 30.68
N GLY A 506 -9.75 -9.03 30.09
CA GLY A 506 -11.12 -9.43 29.80
C GLY A 506 -11.58 -9.15 28.37
N ASN A 507 -10.69 -8.70 27.48
CA ASN A 507 -10.98 -8.47 26.06
C ASN A 507 -11.16 -9.81 25.33
N VAL A 508 -11.90 -9.82 24.23
CA VAL A 508 -12.12 -11.05 23.46
C VAL A 508 -10.97 -11.25 22.49
N VAL A 509 -10.19 -12.31 22.70
CA VAL A 509 -9.07 -12.69 21.83
C VAL A 509 -9.56 -13.55 20.65
N ASP A 510 -10.37 -14.57 20.97
CA ASP A 510 -10.95 -15.44 19.96
C ASP A 510 -12.33 -15.92 20.37
N LYS A 511 -13.15 -16.25 19.37
CA LYS A 511 -14.53 -16.69 19.56
C LYS A 511 -14.88 -17.68 18.47
N VAL A 512 -15.28 -18.88 18.88
CA VAL A 512 -15.70 -19.97 17.99
C VAL A 512 -17.01 -20.58 18.46
N THR A 513 -17.83 -21.04 17.52
CA THR A 513 -19.13 -21.69 17.81
C THR A 513 -19.19 -23.03 17.11
N TYR A 514 -19.68 -24.06 17.80
CA TYR A 514 -19.88 -25.40 17.23
C TYR A 514 -21.32 -25.89 17.41
N SER A 515 -21.71 -26.88 16.61
CA SER A 515 -22.99 -27.59 16.71
C SER A 515 -22.77 -29.09 16.49
N ASN A 516 -22.78 -29.85 17.59
CA ASN A 516 -22.36 -31.24 17.67
C ASN A 516 -23.47 -32.27 17.41
N HIS A 517 -24.74 -31.87 17.30
CA HIS A 517 -25.87 -32.72 16.91
C HIS A 517 -25.89 -34.14 17.52
N ASN A 518 -25.50 -34.30 18.79
CA ASN A 518 -25.41 -35.59 19.51
C ASN A 518 -24.39 -36.61 18.99
N LEU A 519 -23.36 -36.16 18.25
CA LEU A 519 -22.27 -37.04 17.83
C LEU A 519 -21.22 -37.16 18.95
N PRO A 520 -21.06 -38.36 19.56
CA PRO A 520 -19.99 -38.56 20.53
C PRO A 520 -18.64 -38.58 19.81
N TRP A 521 -17.60 -38.12 20.52
CA TRP A 521 -16.20 -38.09 20.07
C TRP A 521 -15.93 -37.17 18.89
N ASN A 522 -16.83 -36.25 18.54
CA ASN A 522 -16.63 -35.37 17.39
C ASN A 522 -15.93 -34.07 17.83
N ALA A 523 -14.69 -33.89 17.41
CA ALA A 523 -13.90 -32.67 17.60
C ALA A 523 -14.18 -31.69 16.47
N PHE A 524 -14.01 -30.40 16.74
CA PHE A 524 -14.09 -29.32 15.76
C PHE A 524 -12.73 -28.65 15.65
N GLU A 525 -12.20 -28.52 14.43
CA GLU A 525 -10.84 -28.03 14.16
C GLU A 525 -10.88 -26.74 13.31
N LYS A 526 -10.03 -25.78 13.67
CA LYS A 526 -9.78 -24.49 13.01
C LYS A 526 -8.27 -24.38 12.78
N ASN A 527 -7.82 -23.99 11.59
CA ASN A 527 -6.40 -24.01 11.22
C ASN A 527 -5.75 -22.63 11.10
N ASP A 528 -6.57 -21.58 11.14
CA ASP A 528 -6.13 -20.24 10.81
C ASP A 528 -6.61 -19.31 11.94
N PRO A 529 -5.73 -18.64 12.70
CA PRO A 529 -6.11 -17.71 13.77
C PRO A 529 -7.16 -16.70 13.32
N ARG A 530 -7.12 -16.32 12.04
CA ARG A 530 -7.85 -15.24 11.40
C ARG A 530 -9.28 -15.65 10.99
N ALA A 531 -9.63 -16.93 11.06
CA ALA A 531 -10.99 -17.43 10.83
C ALA A 531 -11.77 -17.57 12.13
N ARG A 532 -13.08 -17.25 12.18
CA ARG A 532 -13.89 -17.42 13.41
C ARG A 532 -14.75 -18.67 13.41
N GLU A 533 -14.69 -19.45 12.34
CA GLU A 533 -15.44 -20.69 12.15
C GLU A 533 -14.52 -21.90 12.12
N PHE A 534 -15.03 -23.05 12.58
CA PHE A 534 -14.37 -24.33 12.40
C PHE A 534 -14.51 -24.79 10.96
N VAL A 535 -13.46 -25.41 10.42
CA VAL A 535 -13.47 -25.91 9.03
C VAL A 535 -13.76 -27.39 8.92
N SER A 536 -13.54 -28.13 9.98
CA SER A 536 -13.84 -29.54 9.98
C SER A 536 -14.37 -29.98 11.32
N SER A 537 -15.09 -31.10 11.27
CA SER A 537 -15.42 -31.86 12.46
C SER A 537 -15.16 -33.33 12.20
N LEU A 538 -14.42 -33.99 13.09
CA LEU A 538 -14.08 -35.40 12.93
C LEU A 538 -14.03 -36.16 14.27
N PRO A 539 -14.26 -37.48 14.23
CA PRO A 539 -14.08 -38.32 15.40
C PRO A 539 -12.63 -38.28 15.93
N GLY A 540 -12.47 -38.03 17.22
CA GLY A 540 -11.20 -38.07 17.96
C GLY A 540 -10.36 -36.80 17.91
N GLY A 541 -10.44 -36.03 16.81
CA GLY A 541 -9.63 -34.82 16.61
C GLY A 541 -8.13 -35.09 16.47
N SER A 542 -7.34 -34.07 16.79
CA SER A 542 -5.88 -34.03 16.70
C SER A 542 -5.18 -33.44 17.95
N PRO A 543 -5.61 -33.78 19.18
CA PRO A 543 -5.14 -33.11 20.38
C PRO A 543 -3.62 -33.19 20.58
N GLY A 544 -2.97 -32.03 20.64
CA GLY A 544 -1.55 -31.82 20.85
C GLY A 544 -0.71 -31.78 19.58
N PHE A 545 -1.33 -31.81 18.40
CA PHE A 545 -0.63 -31.89 17.11
C PHE A 545 -1.36 -31.06 16.04
N ARG A 546 -0.73 -30.92 14.86
CA ARG A 546 -1.36 -30.30 13.70
C ARG A 546 -2.68 -31.00 13.35
N ASN A 547 -3.68 -30.17 13.05
CA ASN A 547 -5.01 -30.58 12.62
C ASN A 547 -5.00 -31.46 11.36
N TRP A 548 -5.99 -32.34 11.25
CA TRP A 548 -6.11 -33.23 10.08
C TRP A 548 -6.55 -32.49 8.83
N SER A 549 -7.27 -31.39 9.01
CA SER A 549 -7.76 -30.55 7.91
C SER A 549 -6.87 -29.36 7.64
N TRP A 550 -5.58 -29.41 7.99
CA TRP A 550 -4.60 -28.38 7.65
C TRP A 550 -4.38 -28.33 6.13
N LEU A 551 -5.02 -27.35 5.47
CA LEU A 551 -5.03 -27.20 4.02
C LEU A 551 -4.80 -25.73 3.64
N PRO A 552 -3.57 -25.21 3.82
CA PRO A 552 -3.22 -23.82 3.44
C PRO A 552 -3.53 -23.51 1.97
N THR A 553 -3.41 -24.53 1.12
CA THR A 553 -3.74 -24.48 -0.32
C THR A 553 -5.20 -24.17 -0.67
N VAL A 554 -6.12 -24.13 0.30
CA VAL A 554 -7.51 -23.66 0.07
C VAL A 554 -7.58 -22.13 -0.10
N GLY A 555 -6.57 -21.42 0.37
CA GLY A 555 -6.34 -20.02 0.05
C GLY A 555 -5.00 -19.84 -0.66
N GLU A 556 -4.10 -19.08 -0.07
CA GLU A 556 -2.85 -18.64 -0.71
C GLU A 556 -1.62 -19.48 -0.36
N GLY A 557 -1.66 -20.21 0.76
CA GLY A 557 -0.46 -20.90 1.24
C GLY A 557 -0.08 -22.11 0.38
N LYS A 558 1.22 -22.26 0.11
CA LYS A 558 1.74 -23.30 -0.79
C LYS A 558 2.20 -24.55 -0.05
N ASP A 559 2.78 -24.38 1.14
CA ASP A 559 3.39 -25.45 1.91
C ASP A 559 2.65 -25.76 3.21
N GLU A 560 2.80 -26.98 3.71
CA GLU A 560 2.17 -27.40 4.97
C GLU A 560 2.74 -26.69 6.20
N ASP A 561 3.89 -26.03 6.08
CA ASP A 561 4.55 -25.28 7.15
C ASP A 561 4.51 -23.76 6.91
N ASP A 562 3.77 -23.30 5.91
CA ASP A 562 3.57 -21.90 5.56
C ASP A 562 2.77 -21.19 6.66
N TYR A 563 3.45 -20.30 7.37
CA TYR A 563 2.87 -19.47 8.42
C TYR A 563 3.18 -17.97 8.22
N SER A 564 3.87 -17.61 7.14
CA SER A 564 4.17 -16.22 6.72
C SER A 564 2.87 -15.40 6.66
N SER A 565 1.80 -16.02 6.16
CA SER A 565 0.47 -15.41 6.09
C SER A 565 -0.11 -14.99 7.46
N PHE A 566 0.44 -15.43 8.59
CA PHE A 566 0.01 -15.00 9.92
C PHE A 566 0.71 -13.73 10.42
N TYR A 567 1.35 -12.99 9.53
CA TYR A 567 2.03 -11.73 9.83
C TYR A 567 1.09 -10.68 10.45
N VAL A 568 1.53 -10.11 11.56
CA VAL A 568 0.96 -8.93 12.20
C VAL A 568 2.14 -8.01 12.48
N LYS A 569 2.11 -6.77 12.01
CA LYS A 569 3.29 -5.91 12.07
C LYS A 569 3.47 -5.29 13.46
N ASP A 570 2.38 -4.88 14.09
CA ASP A 570 2.32 -4.08 15.31
C ASP A 570 2.98 -2.70 15.13
N LYS A 571 3.07 -2.21 13.89
CA LYS A 571 3.69 -0.91 13.52
C LYS A 571 2.92 -0.27 12.35
N PRO A 572 2.98 1.07 12.19
CA PRO A 572 2.42 1.76 11.04
C PRO A 572 2.70 1.10 9.69
N PHE A 573 1.73 1.26 8.78
CA PHE A 573 1.93 0.94 7.37
C PHE A 573 2.97 1.92 6.79
N VAL A 574 4.02 1.36 6.20
CA VAL A 574 5.05 2.11 5.46
C VAL A 574 4.46 2.59 4.13
N ASN A 575 3.77 1.69 3.44
CA ASN A 575 3.15 2.00 2.15
C ASN A 575 1.80 1.31 2.03
N ILE A 576 0.99 1.80 1.09
CA ILE A 576 -0.36 1.28 0.90
C ILE A 576 -0.38 -0.15 0.35
N GLY A 577 0.74 -0.66 -0.19
CA GLY A 577 0.83 -2.04 -0.67
C GLY A 577 0.99 -3.07 0.46
N GLU A 578 1.39 -2.67 1.66
CA GLU A 578 1.35 -3.54 2.85
C GLU A 578 -0.09 -3.96 3.23
N ILE A 579 -1.11 -3.34 2.62
CA ILE A 579 -2.49 -3.83 2.71
C ILE A 579 -2.63 -5.28 2.22
N GLY A 580 -1.69 -5.75 1.39
CA GLY A 580 -1.59 -7.13 0.94
C GLY A 580 -1.42 -8.17 2.05
N TYR A 581 -0.87 -7.77 3.21
CA TYR A 581 -0.78 -8.64 4.39
C TYR A 581 -2.11 -8.81 5.12
N ILE A 582 -3.09 -7.94 4.86
CA ILE A 582 -4.32 -7.87 5.63
C ILE A 582 -5.30 -8.96 5.22
N HIS A 583 -5.78 -9.71 6.21
CA HIS A 583 -6.70 -10.82 6.01
C HIS A 583 -8.16 -10.40 5.78
N THR A 584 -8.89 -11.18 4.98
CA THR A 584 -10.30 -10.92 4.60
C THR A 584 -11.35 -11.60 5.48
N GLY A 585 -10.92 -12.36 6.50
CA GLY A 585 -11.77 -13.12 7.42
C GLY A 585 -12.04 -14.57 7.02
N LYS A 586 -11.51 -15.03 5.87
CA LYS A 586 -11.65 -16.39 5.35
C LYS A 586 -10.30 -17.11 5.37
N GLN A 587 -10.27 -18.37 5.77
CA GLN A 587 -9.01 -19.13 5.88
C GLN A 587 -8.04 -18.92 4.72
N TRP A 588 -6.80 -18.57 5.07
CA TRP A 588 -5.67 -18.45 4.14
C TRP A 588 -5.87 -17.39 3.06
N ARG A 589 -6.64 -16.32 3.33
CA ARG A 589 -6.93 -15.28 2.32
C ARG A 589 -6.65 -13.88 2.79
N THR A 590 -5.64 -13.26 2.21
CA THR A 590 -5.37 -11.83 2.33
C THR A 590 -6.06 -11.05 1.21
N ILE A 591 -5.80 -9.74 1.20
CA ILE A 591 -6.20 -8.84 0.13
C ILE A 591 -5.20 -9.03 -1.00
N ARG A 592 -5.66 -9.56 -2.14
CA ARG A 592 -4.74 -9.95 -3.22
C ARG A 592 -4.40 -8.78 -4.13
N LEU A 593 -3.13 -8.39 -4.20
CA LEU A 593 -2.64 -7.28 -5.03
C LEU A 593 -2.05 -7.81 -6.35
N GLN A 594 -2.88 -8.54 -7.09
CA GLN A 594 -2.51 -9.23 -8.34
C GLN A 594 -3.61 -9.11 -9.40
N ALA A 595 -3.36 -9.65 -10.60
CA ALA A 595 -4.32 -9.67 -11.69
C ALA A 595 -5.68 -10.29 -11.28
N GLY A 596 -6.76 -9.52 -11.42
CA GLY A 596 -8.11 -9.91 -11.00
C GLY A 596 -8.33 -9.97 -9.48
N GLY A 597 -7.43 -9.39 -8.69
CA GLY A 597 -7.50 -9.30 -7.23
C GLY A 597 -8.27 -8.10 -6.67
N ASP A 598 -7.87 -7.68 -5.49
CA ASP A 598 -8.49 -6.69 -4.60
C ASP A 598 -7.83 -5.30 -4.67
N TRP A 599 -6.89 -5.09 -5.59
CA TRP A 599 -6.07 -3.87 -5.74
C TRP A 599 -6.84 -2.54 -5.82
N LYS A 600 -8.15 -2.56 -6.08
CA LYS A 600 -9.01 -1.37 -6.05
C LYS A 600 -9.09 -0.70 -4.68
N ILE A 601 -8.76 -1.42 -3.61
CA ILE A 601 -8.64 -0.85 -2.27
C ILE A 601 -7.61 0.29 -2.23
N CYS A 602 -6.53 0.19 -3.00
CA CYS A 602 -5.42 1.14 -3.04
C CYS A 602 -5.84 2.55 -3.50
N ASP A 603 -6.92 2.68 -4.28
CA ASP A 603 -7.47 3.99 -4.68
C ASP A 603 -8.05 4.77 -3.49
N LYS A 604 -8.46 4.08 -2.41
CA LYS A 604 -9.17 4.70 -1.27
C LYS A 604 -8.29 5.01 -0.07
N ILE A 605 -7.06 4.54 -0.07
CA ILE A 605 -6.17 4.57 1.10
C ILE A 605 -4.89 5.34 0.81
N THR A 606 -4.31 5.93 1.85
CA THR A 606 -2.98 6.54 1.85
C THR A 606 -2.34 6.26 3.21
N VAL A 607 -1.03 6.47 3.33
CA VAL A 607 -0.31 6.46 4.62
C VAL A 607 0.07 7.87 5.08
N PHE A 608 -0.07 8.85 4.19
CA PHE A 608 0.32 10.23 4.44
C PHE A 608 -0.80 11.02 5.12
N ASP A 609 -0.42 11.90 6.06
CA ASP A 609 -1.34 12.90 6.61
C ASP A 609 -1.52 14.09 5.68
N ASP A 610 -0.45 14.43 4.98
CA ASP A 610 -0.43 15.53 4.06
C ASP A 610 -1.30 15.24 2.84
N ARG A 611 -1.96 16.31 2.40
CA ARG A 611 -2.80 16.25 1.20
C ARG A 611 -1.99 16.42 -0.08
N ILE A 612 -0.67 16.51 0.01
CA ILE A 612 0.21 16.73 -1.12
C ILE A 612 1.46 15.88 -0.90
N THR A 613 1.77 15.02 -1.85
CA THR A 613 3.02 14.26 -1.89
C THR A 613 3.79 14.63 -3.15
N ARG A 614 4.99 15.19 -3.00
CA ARG A 614 5.81 15.64 -4.14
C ARG A 614 6.61 14.50 -4.73
N GLY A 615 6.86 14.53 -6.03
CA GLY A 615 7.83 13.62 -6.65
C GLY A 615 7.27 12.31 -7.21
N LYS A 616 5.99 12.01 -7.00
CA LYS A 616 5.39 10.79 -7.59
C LYS A 616 5.47 10.80 -9.12
N ILE A 617 5.75 9.63 -9.70
CA ILE A 617 5.91 9.44 -11.15
C ILE A 617 4.60 8.98 -11.78
N ASN A 618 4.16 9.65 -12.85
CA ASN A 618 3.01 9.21 -13.63
C ASN A 618 3.41 8.05 -14.57
N ILE A 619 2.96 6.84 -14.25
CA ILE A 619 3.30 5.62 -15.01
C ILE A 619 2.65 5.55 -16.40
N ASN A 620 1.64 6.38 -16.68
CA ASN A 620 0.99 6.44 -17.98
C ASN A 620 1.77 7.27 -19.01
N THR A 621 2.67 8.15 -18.54
CA THR A 621 3.37 9.13 -19.38
C THR A 621 4.89 9.06 -19.25
N ALA A 622 5.43 8.42 -18.21
CA ALA A 622 6.86 8.26 -17.99
C ALA A 622 7.56 7.44 -19.08
N SER A 623 8.82 7.81 -19.38
CA SER A 623 9.69 7.06 -20.28
C SER A 623 10.28 5.82 -19.60
N GLU A 624 10.83 4.88 -20.38
CA GLU A 624 11.51 3.68 -19.86
C GLU A 624 12.58 4.04 -18.83
N GLN A 625 13.44 5.02 -19.15
CA GLN A 625 14.52 5.49 -18.27
C GLN A 625 14.01 6.13 -16.97
N VAL A 626 12.86 6.82 -16.98
CA VAL A 626 12.26 7.37 -15.75
C VAL A 626 11.62 6.26 -14.92
N LEU A 627 10.97 5.28 -15.55
CA LEU A 627 10.41 4.13 -14.84
C LEU A 627 11.50 3.29 -14.16
N GLU A 628 12.67 3.12 -14.78
CA GLU A 628 13.83 2.42 -14.21
C GLU A 628 14.44 3.11 -12.98
N SER A 629 14.05 4.36 -12.68
CA SER A 629 14.42 5.03 -11.42
C SER A 629 13.61 4.59 -10.21
N LEU A 630 12.55 3.82 -10.42
CA LEU A 630 11.71 3.25 -9.37
C LEU A 630 12.29 1.91 -8.87
N PRO A 631 12.08 1.56 -7.58
CA PRO A 631 12.58 0.31 -7.02
C PRO A 631 12.03 -0.91 -7.76
N TYR A 632 12.89 -1.92 -7.97
CA TYR A 632 12.59 -3.19 -8.65
C TYR A 632 12.13 -3.13 -10.12
N ILE A 633 12.05 -1.94 -10.73
CA ILE A 633 11.72 -1.78 -12.15
C ILE A 633 12.97 -1.92 -13.01
N ASP A 634 13.08 -3.05 -13.69
CA ASP A 634 14.05 -3.25 -14.77
C ASP A 634 13.47 -2.86 -16.13
N SER A 635 14.34 -2.79 -17.14
CA SER A 635 13.98 -2.52 -18.55
C SER A 635 12.87 -3.43 -19.10
N SER A 636 12.74 -4.68 -18.63
CA SER A 636 11.68 -5.58 -19.09
C SER A 636 10.33 -5.19 -18.49
N LEU A 637 10.29 -4.87 -17.19
CA LEU A 637 9.08 -4.41 -16.51
C LEU A 637 8.67 -3.00 -16.97
N ALA A 638 9.62 -2.07 -17.15
CA ALA A 638 9.35 -0.74 -17.68
C ALA A 638 8.69 -0.80 -19.08
N ARG A 639 9.23 -1.63 -19.98
CA ARG A 639 8.58 -1.88 -21.28
C ARG A 639 7.20 -2.51 -21.15
N ALA A 640 6.99 -3.39 -20.18
CA ALA A 640 5.69 -4.01 -19.96
C ALA A 640 4.63 -2.98 -19.50
N ILE A 641 5.00 -2.03 -18.64
CA ILE A 641 4.15 -0.91 -18.23
C ILE A 641 3.76 -0.08 -19.45
N ILE A 642 4.73 0.32 -20.28
CA ILE A 642 4.48 1.12 -21.50
C ILE A 642 3.56 0.35 -22.47
N MET A 643 3.87 -0.92 -22.75
CA MET A 643 3.09 -1.75 -23.67
C MET A 643 1.67 -2.04 -23.19
N TYR A 644 1.44 -2.04 -21.87
CA TYR A 644 0.10 -2.19 -21.32
C TYR A 644 -0.77 -1.01 -21.76
N ASN A 645 -0.27 0.22 -21.64
CA ASN A 645 -0.97 1.42 -22.07
C ASN A 645 -1.35 1.36 -23.56
N GLU A 646 -0.44 0.89 -24.41
CA GLU A 646 -0.71 0.77 -25.86
C GLU A 646 -1.78 -0.28 -26.21
N LYS A 647 -1.86 -1.38 -25.46
CA LYS A 647 -2.69 -2.55 -25.81
C LYS A 647 -4.01 -2.63 -25.06
N LYS A 648 -4.02 -2.25 -23.78
CA LYS A 648 -5.15 -2.36 -22.86
C LYS A 648 -5.79 -1.00 -22.55
N GLY A 649 -5.06 0.09 -22.81
CA GLY A 649 -5.41 1.43 -22.38
C GLY A 649 -4.64 1.83 -21.11
N PRO A 650 -4.71 3.11 -20.74
CA PRO A 650 -3.98 3.67 -19.60
C PRO A 650 -4.48 3.10 -18.27
N PHE A 651 -3.59 3.07 -17.27
CA PHE A 651 -3.94 2.78 -15.89
C PHE A 651 -4.82 3.90 -15.34
N LYS A 652 -5.97 3.55 -14.76
CA LYS A 652 -6.94 4.53 -14.22
C LYS A 652 -6.76 4.79 -12.74
N GLU A 653 -6.14 3.83 -12.06
CA GLU A 653 -5.89 3.80 -10.63
C GLU A 653 -4.52 3.13 -10.41
N ILE A 654 -3.77 3.55 -9.40
CA ILE A 654 -2.41 3.02 -9.14
C ILE A 654 -2.39 1.50 -8.95
N GLY A 655 -3.43 0.93 -8.31
CA GLY A 655 -3.54 -0.50 -8.06
C GLY A 655 -3.67 -1.33 -9.34
N GLU A 656 -4.12 -0.75 -10.46
CA GLU A 656 -4.31 -1.47 -11.73
C GLU A 656 -2.99 -1.96 -12.33
N ILE A 657 -1.84 -1.40 -11.89
CA ILE A 657 -0.52 -1.90 -12.27
C ILE A 657 -0.34 -3.37 -11.88
N ALA A 658 -0.99 -3.84 -10.82
CA ALA A 658 -1.01 -5.24 -10.35
C ALA A 658 -1.52 -6.25 -11.40
N GLU A 659 -2.20 -5.79 -12.46
CA GLU A 659 -2.59 -6.63 -13.60
C GLU A 659 -1.39 -7.07 -14.46
N LEU A 660 -0.21 -6.48 -14.26
CA LEU A 660 1.02 -6.89 -14.93
C LEU A 660 1.62 -8.12 -14.26
N PHE A 661 1.54 -9.27 -14.92
CA PHE A 661 2.14 -10.52 -14.44
C PHE A 661 3.65 -10.41 -14.09
N LEU A 662 4.40 -9.50 -14.73
CA LEU A 662 5.82 -9.30 -14.43
C LEU A 662 6.08 -8.61 -13.08
N LEU A 663 5.07 -8.04 -12.43
CA LEU A 663 5.20 -7.57 -11.04
C LEU A 663 5.37 -8.73 -10.06
N GLU A 664 4.81 -9.89 -10.38
CA GLU A 664 4.87 -11.08 -9.54
C GLU A 664 6.19 -11.85 -9.70
N LYS A 665 7.18 -11.32 -10.45
CA LYS A 665 8.39 -12.07 -10.86
C LYS A 665 9.24 -12.59 -9.70
N LEU A 666 9.15 -11.95 -8.53
CA LEU A 666 9.88 -12.34 -7.33
C LEU A 666 9.31 -13.64 -6.75
N GLY A 667 7.99 -13.76 -6.62
CA GLY A 667 7.34 -15.01 -6.18
C GLY A 667 7.36 -16.20 -7.16
N TYR A 668 8.29 -16.23 -8.12
CA TYR A 668 8.54 -17.36 -9.04
C TYR A 668 10.03 -17.58 -9.39
N ASN A 669 10.97 -16.95 -8.66
CA ASN A 669 12.40 -16.99 -8.96
C ASN A 669 13.16 -18.10 -8.19
N GLY A 670 12.52 -18.76 -7.22
CA GLY A 670 13.09 -19.78 -6.36
C GLY A 670 14.03 -19.26 -5.27
N ILE A 671 13.90 -17.98 -4.91
CA ILE A 671 14.65 -17.26 -3.87
C ILE A 671 13.64 -16.84 -2.79
N ASP A 672 14.12 -16.78 -1.55
CA ASP A 672 13.43 -16.16 -0.40
C ASP A 672 13.81 -14.68 -0.42
N ASP A 673 12.97 -13.84 -1.04
CA ASP A 673 13.27 -12.43 -1.37
C ASP A 673 13.07 -11.48 -0.16
N ASP A 674 12.29 -11.88 0.85
CA ASP A 674 12.08 -11.12 2.09
C ASP A 674 12.70 -11.77 3.35
N GLU A 675 13.44 -12.87 3.16
CA GLU A 675 14.24 -13.58 4.17
C GLU A 675 13.43 -14.13 5.36
N ASP A 676 12.15 -14.44 5.14
CA ASP A 676 11.25 -14.93 6.16
C ASP A 676 11.29 -16.47 6.33
N GLY A 677 12.02 -17.15 5.43
CA GLY A 677 12.25 -18.58 5.41
C GLY A 677 11.37 -19.35 4.42
N TYR A 678 10.47 -18.68 3.71
CA TYR A 678 9.62 -19.24 2.67
C TYR A 678 10.05 -18.76 1.28
N ILE A 679 9.71 -19.51 0.24
CA ILE A 679 10.19 -19.25 -1.13
C ILE A 679 9.00 -19.21 -2.07
N ASP A 680 9.01 -18.23 -2.98
CA ASP A 680 8.03 -18.05 -4.04
C ASP A 680 6.60 -17.87 -3.50
N GLU A 681 6.39 -17.21 -2.37
CA GLU A 681 5.06 -17.08 -1.74
C GLU A 681 4.24 -15.87 -2.22
N GLU A 682 3.05 -15.65 -1.64
CA GLU A 682 2.08 -14.67 -2.16
C GLU A 682 2.52 -13.23 -1.90
N ASP A 683 3.04 -12.94 -0.73
CA ASP A 683 3.63 -11.65 -0.36
C ASP A 683 4.90 -11.33 -1.15
N GLU A 684 5.71 -12.31 -1.55
CA GLU A 684 6.82 -12.08 -2.49
C GLU A 684 6.34 -11.58 -3.86
N LYS A 685 5.20 -12.09 -4.34
CA LYS A 685 4.59 -11.59 -5.59
C LYS A 685 4.13 -10.14 -5.47
N GLU A 686 3.93 -9.65 -4.26
CA GLU A 686 3.45 -8.31 -3.97
C GLU A 686 4.58 -7.34 -3.59
N ILE A 687 5.82 -7.81 -3.37
CA ILE A 687 6.99 -6.98 -3.04
C ILE A 687 7.11 -5.80 -4.01
N ILE A 688 7.11 -6.05 -5.32
CA ILE A 688 7.32 -4.96 -6.28
C ILE A 688 6.20 -3.93 -6.19
N PHE A 689 4.94 -4.36 -6.09
CA PHE A 689 3.83 -3.41 -5.93
C PHE A 689 3.94 -2.61 -4.62
N ARG A 690 4.30 -3.28 -3.52
CA ARG A 690 4.50 -2.68 -2.20
C ARG A 690 5.45 -1.49 -2.26
N PHE A 691 6.65 -1.70 -2.79
CA PHE A 691 7.70 -0.67 -2.87
C PHE A 691 7.39 0.42 -3.91
N LEU A 692 6.51 0.17 -4.87
CA LEU A 692 6.10 1.17 -5.85
C LEU A 692 4.92 2.04 -5.41
N SER A 693 4.06 1.51 -4.55
CA SER A 693 2.69 2.00 -4.37
C SER A 693 2.57 3.46 -3.92
N ASN A 694 3.54 3.97 -3.15
CA ASN A 694 3.60 5.38 -2.76
C ASN A 694 4.38 6.27 -3.74
N LEU A 695 5.16 5.70 -4.65
CA LEU A 695 6.07 6.44 -5.54
C LEU A 695 5.44 6.76 -6.90
N ILE A 696 4.31 6.14 -7.22
CA ILE A 696 3.63 6.27 -8.51
C ILE A 696 2.31 7.03 -8.40
N THR A 697 1.90 7.62 -9.52
CA THR A 697 0.57 8.16 -9.74
C THR A 697 0.10 7.82 -11.15
N VAL A 698 -1.18 8.04 -11.42
CA VAL A 698 -1.79 7.93 -12.76
C VAL A 698 -2.32 9.26 -13.25
N ARG A 699 -2.28 10.31 -12.39
CA ARG A 699 -2.84 11.62 -12.66
C ARG A 699 -1.85 12.72 -12.27
N SER A 700 -1.68 13.67 -13.17
CA SER A 700 -0.72 14.75 -13.05
C SER A 700 -1.38 16.08 -12.71
N ASN A 701 -0.70 16.89 -11.88
CA ASN A 701 -1.16 18.22 -11.51
C ASN A 701 -0.40 19.34 -12.25
N CYS A 702 0.80 19.07 -12.76
CA CYS A 702 1.66 20.07 -13.38
C CYS A 702 1.97 19.69 -14.82
N PHE A 703 1.84 20.66 -15.72
CA PHE A 703 2.10 20.47 -17.15
C PHE A 703 2.96 21.61 -17.68
N LEU A 704 3.98 21.27 -18.46
CA LEU A 704 4.77 22.21 -19.21
C LEU A 704 4.10 22.48 -20.56
N ILE A 705 3.76 23.73 -20.81
CA ILE A 705 3.16 24.22 -22.04
C ILE A 705 4.24 24.98 -22.82
N VAL A 706 4.43 24.56 -24.07
CA VAL A 706 5.29 25.23 -25.04
C VAL A 706 4.39 25.72 -26.17
N SER A 707 4.15 27.03 -26.24
CA SER A 707 3.32 27.64 -27.27
C SER A 707 4.15 28.51 -28.21
N GLU A 708 3.98 28.30 -29.51
CA GLU A 708 4.65 29.02 -30.57
C GLU A 708 3.63 29.72 -31.47
N GLY A 709 3.78 31.03 -31.62
CA GLY A 709 3.00 31.85 -32.53
C GLY A 709 3.83 32.29 -33.72
N ARG A 710 3.43 31.89 -34.93
CA ARG A 710 4.07 32.24 -36.20
C ARG A 710 3.16 33.13 -37.03
N LEU A 711 3.71 34.21 -37.57
CA LEU A 711 3.04 35.03 -38.58
C LEU A 711 3.63 34.69 -39.95
N ILE A 712 2.79 34.32 -40.91
CA ILE A 712 3.21 33.88 -42.24
C ILE A 712 2.68 34.85 -43.30
N ARG A 713 3.58 35.27 -44.20
CA ARG A 713 3.26 36.03 -45.41
C ARG A 713 3.94 35.38 -46.59
N GLU A 714 3.19 35.13 -47.66
CA GLU A 714 3.72 34.51 -48.89
C GLU A 714 4.45 33.17 -48.65
N GLY A 715 4.03 32.41 -47.63
CA GLY A 715 4.65 31.14 -47.25
C GLY A 715 5.96 31.25 -46.47
N GLN A 716 6.37 32.46 -46.07
CA GLN A 716 7.53 32.67 -45.20
C GLN A 716 7.11 33.15 -43.81
N VAL A 717 7.77 32.64 -42.77
CA VAL A 717 7.61 33.11 -41.39
C VAL A 717 8.25 34.50 -41.29
N VAL A 718 7.43 35.53 -41.09
CA VAL A 718 7.88 36.92 -40.95
C VAL A 718 8.14 37.32 -39.50
N ALA A 719 7.49 36.65 -38.55
CA ALA A 719 7.72 36.80 -37.12
C ALA A 719 7.34 35.51 -36.40
N GLU A 720 8.08 35.19 -35.34
CA GLU A 720 7.89 34.02 -34.49
C GLU A 720 8.10 34.42 -33.04
N ARG A 721 7.27 33.88 -32.14
CA ARG A 721 7.43 34.00 -30.69
C ARG A 721 7.11 32.69 -30.02
N LYS A 722 7.89 32.32 -29.01
CA LYS A 722 7.72 31.09 -28.25
C LYS A 722 7.60 31.38 -26.75
N ILE A 723 6.64 30.75 -26.11
CA ILE A 723 6.36 30.87 -24.67
C ILE A 723 6.52 29.48 -24.05
N LYS A 724 7.26 29.41 -22.94
CA LYS A 724 7.38 28.23 -22.08
C LYS A 724 6.74 28.55 -20.73
N ALA A 725 5.74 27.79 -20.33
CA ALA A 725 5.04 28.00 -19.06
C ALA A 725 4.72 26.67 -18.35
N VAL A 726 4.83 26.62 -17.02
CA VAL A 726 4.38 25.46 -16.25
C VAL A 726 3.04 25.81 -15.59
N LEU A 727 2.00 25.08 -15.96
CA LEU A 727 0.65 25.21 -15.43
C LEU A 727 0.42 24.18 -14.32
N ASP A 728 -0.04 24.66 -13.17
CA ASP A 728 -0.53 23.84 -12.06
C ASP A 728 -2.06 23.72 -12.17
N ARG A 729 -2.51 22.60 -12.75
CA ARG A 729 -3.91 22.16 -12.88
C ARG A 729 -4.56 21.87 -11.53
N GLY A 730 -3.75 21.43 -10.56
CA GLY A 730 -4.23 21.13 -9.23
C GLY A 730 -4.64 22.39 -8.47
N ALA A 731 -3.99 23.53 -8.66
CA ALA A 731 -4.33 24.74 -7.91
C ALA A 731 -5.77 25.24 -8.21
N PHE A 732 -6.46 25.76 -7.18
CA PHE A 732 -7.73 26.47 -7.34
C PHE A 732 -7.63 27.93 -6.83
N PRO A 733 -7.73 28.94 -7.71
CA PRO A 733 -7.78 28.85 -9.18
C PRO A 733 -6.47 28.28 -9.77
N LEU A 734 -6.54 27.88 -11.05
CA LEU A 734 -5.37 27.47 -11.86
C LEU A 734 -4.22 28.47 -11.72
N LYS A 735 -2.98 27.98 -11.60
CA LYS A 735 -1.79 28.84 -11.42
C LYS A 735 -0.72 28.52 -12.45
N ILE A 736 -0.12 29.57 -13.02
CA ILE A 736 1.12 29.44 -13.78
C ILE A 736 2.27 29.56 -12.77
N ARG A 737 3.03 28.48 -12.60
CA ARG A 737 4.17 28.40 -11.67
C ARG A 737 5.45 28.97 -12.27
N TYR A 738 5.61 28.81 -13.58
CA TYR A 738 6.75 29.30 -14.34
C TYR A 738 6.28 29.93 -15.65
N TYR A 739 6.90 31.02 -16.06
CA TYR A 739 6.62 31.68 -17.34
C TYR A 739 7.89 32.29 -17.91
N ARG A 740 8.20 31.97 -19.17
CA ARG A 740 9.33 32.53 -19.89
C ARG A 740 9.01 32.72 -21.37
N GLN A 741 9.27 33.93 -21.86
CA GLN A 741 9.30 34.21 -23.30
C GLN A 741 10.69 33.84 -23.85
N ILE A 742 10.70 33.04 -24.92
CA ILE A 742 11.89 32.64 -25.65
C ILE A 742 11.94 33.54 -26.89
N TYR A 743 13.00 34.36 -26.96
CA TYR A 743 13.14 35.45 -27.92
C TYR A 743 13.86 35.07 -29.20
#